data_AF-A0A930KBB5-F1
#
_entry.id   AF-A0A930KBB5-F1
#
_cell.length_a   1.000
_cell.length_b   1.000
_cell.length_c   1.000
_cell.angle_alpha   90.00
_cell.angle_beta   90.00
_cell.angle_gamma   90.00
#
_symmetry.space_group_name_H-M   'P 1'
#
loop_
_entity.id
_entity.type
_entity.pdbx_description
1 polymer ?
#
loop_
_entity_poly.entity_id
_entity_poly.type
_entity_poly.pdbx_seq_one_letter_code
_entity_poly.pdbx_strand_id
1 'polypeptide(L)'
;MRLKRLLILCVTLSSAALSFADDFVYDNLKYTTTSDKSVTLVDGKSVSGEIIIPSEVRNNKNVYTVTAIKHNAFEGNNAITAVTIPSSVSTIGYSAFNSCKGLRRVMDASRVTEMQGFEYTDCSNLTSVTLSGTLQKIGYRSFAGTALTQLVLPASMKEIGSNAFEDCHQLTNVEFNKGLQTIKDHAFKNSGLVSLELPEGIKEIGEWSFESCKSLKTVQIPQSVTTLGTGAFYTCSALESVVIPASVTNFNDRTFNGCRNLSAVYYLGSSCPSLGQNTFADVSNVFGFYVKPSALSALQGIAYVSDKVKDSFSYQQSSKYATFSRPFAVDFSSVSGLKAYIAKDNNGQNSVALTAVTKASAGTGLVLEATPNTIYQLRLADNAPQYADNALRVSTGTAVEAIASKVREDMTLRYNPVELTTDKVRYEPGNTVVFTAKYVLPANAKVRYLHGNTVVKTDEIGGKQRWDWKVPADNFTGYMAEIYLDNGTSEQTLATIGVDVSTEWGRFPRYGFVSHYGSDKTPEQVKKEVDMLNRYHMTGIQFYDWQWKHHIPYPQDSTKWKDIGLRDVYKSSIENYINQLHGVGSKCMFYDLVYGVTGRMVNNKPETVDNFDGHDGISSDWGWIDLHAKEGGGYDLRQVQYPLGAWPSIYVMNPGNQNWVNYLSGSINKVYQNLRFDGFHIDQLGHQRDAYYVNLKSKKVNGQKVYTDGDRCNTNDFEGYFANFINRMKADNHDKSLVMNAVSTFGGSKIVGTKNVEFGYNEMWGGDDYLWNYRKIIQDNRRNNGKNTFNTVFAAYLHCRNGNGGQFHTSSALFGNATIFALGGSRIELSGDHMLFTEYFPDDARKMSDKLQKSIIHYYDFLVAYENYLRDGNAETSVNMTMDGVNVAAWDLSDPNPSIADAADQTIGPKPYSVNTYSTKKGDVTAIQLLNYSNVSRDNFNVRDLKETMPEPNVLLNKKIVLDDATPVSRIWVASPDCFGGAPQEVVFKQNNGKVTFTLPSLEYWTMVVVEHGNKVDNSASEVRNYVLRGESFQEASNNTVPAGEAYLSFPATIGKTLQPSLPLVPVTAGITNVIDNGRDDYYTVSGIKVDHPVKGIYIHKGKKLVKK
;
A
#
# COMPACT_ATOMS: atom_id res chain seq x y z
N MET A 1 -21.88 48.11 -51.87
CA MET A 1 -21.82 48.75 -50.54
C MET A 1 -23.26 49.06 -50.13
N ARG A 2 -23.74 48.48 -49.02
CA ARG A 2 -25.16 48.29 -48.64
C ARG A 2 -25.94 47.28 -49.52
N LEU A 3 -26.80 46.50 -48.86
CA LEU A 3 -27.67 45.41 -49.35
C LEU A 3 -26.98 44.13 -49.88
N LYS A 4 -26.65 43.21 -48.96
CA LYS A 4 -26.69 41.73 -49.14
C LYS A 4 -26.23 41.07 -47.82
N ARG A 5 -27.08 41.10 -46.79
CA ARG A 5 -26.95 40.31 -45.54
C ARG A 5 -28.22 40.37 -44.66
N LEU A 6 -29.39 40.28 -45.29
CA LEU A 6 -30.69 40.10 -44.63
C LEU A 6 -31.56 39.25 -45.59
N LEU A 7 -32.23 38.21 -45.08
CA LEU A 7 -32.91 37.08 -45.77
C LEU A 7 -32.04 35.86 -46.15
N ILE A 8 -31.66 35.06 -45.14
CA ILE A 8 -32.14 33.67 -44.99
C ILE A 8 -32.38 33.50 -43.48
N LEU A 9 -33.56 33.96 -43.06
CA LEU A 9 -34.13 33.82 -41.72
C LEU A 9 -35.45 33.06 -41.93
N CYS A 10 -35.35 31.74 -42.11
CA CYS A 10 -36.43 30.75 -41.91
C CYS A 10 -35.91 29.34 -42.26
N VAL A 11 -36.19 28.38 -41.37
CA VAL A 11 -35.92 26.93 -41.44
C VAL A 11 -34.50 26.49 -41.04
N THR A 12 -34.21 26.56 -39.74
CA THR A 12 -34.01 25.36 -38.90
C THR A 12 -34.34 25.72 -37.46
N LEU A 13 -35.64 25.67 -37.13
CA LEU A 13 -36.07 25.26 -35.80
C LEU A 13 -35.60 23.81 -35.60
N SER A 14 -34.38 23.61 -35.11
CA SER A 14 -33.96 22.34 -34.53
C SER A 14 -34.09 22.48 -33.02
N SER A 15 -35.26 22.11 -32.52
CA SER A 15 -35.51 21.61 -31.17
C SER A 15 -34.40 21.89 -30.15
N ALA A 16 -34.40 23.10 -29.58
CA ALA A 16 -34.16 23.17 -28.15
C ALA A 16 -35.34 22.43 -27.52
N ALA A 17 -35.21 21.11 -27.39
CA ALA A 17 -36.01 20.39 -26.42
C ALA A 17 -35.65 21.07 -25.11
N LEU A 18 -36.56 21.91 -24.60
CA LEU A 18 -36.63 22.17 -23.18
C LEU A 18 -36.76 20.79 -22.56
N SER A 19 -35.65 20.17 -22.14
CA SER A 19 -35.72 19.01 -21.28
C SER A 19 -36.28 19.56 -19.98
N PHE A 20 -37.58 19.37 -19.78
CA PHE A 20 -38.16 19.57 -18.47
C PHE A 20 -37.37 18.69 -17.50
N ALA A 21 -36.93 19.29 -16.40
CA ALA A 21 -36.39 18.57 -15.27
C ALA A 21 -37.44 17.54 -14.85
N ASP A 22 -37.19 16.27 -15.17
CA ASP A 22 -38.08 15.17 -14.86
C ASP A 22 -37.65 14.58 -13.52
N ASP A 23 -38.57 14.63 -12.57
CA ASP A 23 -38.41 13.99 -11.27
C ASP A 23 -38.76 12.51 -11.37
N PHE A 24 -37.93 11.63 -10.82
CA PHE A 24 -38.25 10.21 -10.68
C PHE A 24 -37.67 9.64 -9.39
N VAL A 25 -38.20 8.49 -8.96
CA VAL A 25 -37.73 7.78 -7.77
C VAL A 25 -36.96 6.54 -8.20
N TYR A 26 -35.78 6.35 -7.63
CA TYR A 26 -34.96 5.15 -7.78
C TYR A 26 -34.44 4.77 -6.40
N ASP A 27 -34.64 3.51 -6.00
CA ASP A 27 -34.26 3.00 -4.67
C ASP A 27 -34.75 3.89 -3.50
N ASN A 28 -36.02 4.32 -3.58
CA ASN A 28 -36.68 5.20 -2.61
C ASN A 28 -36.08 6.62 -2.49
N LEU A 29 -35.09 6.98 -3.31
CA LEU A 29 -34.52 8.31 -3.40
C LEU A 29 -35.09 9.04 -4.62
N LYS A 30 -35.39 10.34 -4.48
CA LYS A 30 -35.92 11.17 -5.55
C LYS A 30 -34.77 11.88 -6.28
N TYR A 31 -34.78 11.81 -7.60
CA TYR A 31 -33.81 12.41 -8.49
C TYR A 31 -34.49 13.35 -9.49
N THR A 32 -33.77 14.36 -9.93
CA THR A 32 -34.19 15.26 -11.02
C THR A 32 -33.15 15.20 -12.14
N THR A 33 -33.59 15.04 -13.39
CA THR A 33 -32.70 15.10 -14.56
C THR A 33 -32.08 16.50 -14.71
N THR A 34 -30.76 16.54 -14.88
CA THR A 34 -30.00 17.79 -15.09
C THR A 34 -29.38 17.89 -16.48
N SER A 35 -29.25 16.76 -17.18
CA SER A 35 -28.89 16.68 -18.60
C SER A 35 -29.44 15.38 -19.20
N ASP A 36 -29.09 15.09 -20.46
CA ASP A 36 -29.40 13.82 -21.14
C ASP A 36 -28.74 12.61 -20.46
N LYS A 37 -27.70 12.81 -19.62
CA LYS A 37 -26.93 11.75 -18.98
C LYS A 37 -26.67 11.94 -17.48
N SER A 38 -27.16 13.01 -16.86
CA SER A 38 -26.91 13.29 -15.44
C SER A 38 -28.18 13.60 -14.66
N VAL A 39 -28.14 13.30 -13.36
CA VAL A 39 -29.19 13.62 -12.40
C VAL A 39 -28.61 14.17 -11.10
N THR A 40 -29.46 14.89 -10.38
CA THR A 40 -29.22 15.34 -9.00
C THR A 40 -30.15 14.61 -8.06
N LEU A 41 -29.66 14.08 -6.95
CA LEU A 41 -30.49 13.58 -5.86
C LEU A 41 -31.14 14.77 -5.14
N VAL A 42 -32.46 14.87 -5.19
CA VAL A 42 -33.20 16.05 -4.72
C VAL A 42 -33.98 15.83 -3.43
N ASP A 43 -34.35 14.60 -3.10
CA ASP A 43 -35.05 14.29 -1.85
C ASP A 43 -34.75 12.86 -1.39
N GLY A 44 -34.27 12.73 -0.16
CA GLY A 44 -34.05 11.50 0.58
C GLY A 44 -34.60 11.58 2.01
N LYS A 45 -35.63 12.40 2.26
CA LYS A 45 -36.18 12.62 3.61
C LYS A 45 -37.04 11.45 4.13
N SER A 46 -37.56 10.62 3.23
CA SER A 46 -38.42 9.47 3.58
C SER A 46 -37.66 8.15 3.75
N VAL A 47 -36.37 8.09 3.38
CA VAL A 47 -35.59 6.85 3.47
C VAL A 47 -35.09 6.58 4.90
N SER A 48 -34.74 5.33 5.20
CA SER A 48 -34.27 4.90 6.52
C SER A 48 -33.18 3.84 6.42
N GLY A 49 -32.42 3.64 7.49
CA GLY A 49 -31.35 2.63 7.53
C GLY A 49 -30.03 3.13 6.92
N GLU A 50 -29.25 2.22 6.35
CA GLU A 50 -28.01 2.57 5.65
C GLU A 50 -28.32 2.91 4.20
N ILE A 51 -27.92 4.10 3.75
CA ILE A 51 -28.18 4.60 2.40
C ILE A 51 -26.90 4.55 1.59
N ILE A 52 -26.95 3.89 0.44
CA ILE A 52 -25.90 3.93 -0.56
C ILE A 52 -26.43 4.74 -1.74
N ILE A 53 -25.89 5.94 -1.95
CA ILE A 53 -26.25 6.73 -3.13
C ILE A 53 -25.59 6.07 -4.34
N PRO A 54 -26.34 5.57 -5.33
CA PRO A 54 -25.78 4.90 -6.48
C PRO A 54 -25.05 5.90 -7.39
N SER A 55 -23.99 5.47 -8.08
CA SER A 55 -23.29 6.31 -9.07
C SER A 55 -24.11 6.50 -10.35
N GLU A 56 -24.99 5.55 -10.64
CA GLU A 56 -25.91 5.59 -11.78
C GLU A 56 -27.33 5.17 -11.36
N VAL A 57 -28.34 5.81 -11.94
CA VAL A 57 -29.76 5.47 -11.74
C VAL A 57 -30.45 5.29 -13.08
N ARG A 58 -31.50 4.48 -13.10
CA ARG A 58 -32.27 4.18 -14.31
C ARG A 58 -33.65 4.82 -14.23
N ASN A 59 -34.05 5.50 -15.29
CA ASN A 59 -35.43 5.92 -15.52
C ASN A 59 -35.83 5.47 -16.93
N ASN A 60 -36.80 4.54 -17.01
CA ASN A 60 -37.15 3.84 -18.25
C ASN A 60 -35.93 3.14 -18.90
N LYS A 61 -35.62 3.44 -20.16
CA LYS A 61 -34.47 2.87 -20.89
C LYS A 61 -33.17 3.68 -20.73
N ASN A 62 -33.22 4.80 -20.03
CA ASN A 62 -32.09 5.72 -19.90
C ASN A 62 -31.34 5.48 -18.60
N VAL A 63 -30.01 5.59 -18.68
CA VAL A 63 -29.09 5.51 -17.53
C VAL A 63 -28.53 6.91 -17.30
N TYR A 64 -28.61 7.38 -16.06
CA TYR A 64 -28.12 8.70 -15.66
C TYR A 64 -27.06 8.56 -14.58
N THR A 65 -25.96 9.30 -14.70
CA THR A 65 -24.96 9.44 -13.65
C THR A 65 -25.45 10.40 -12.56
N VAL A 66 -25.34 10.01 -11.29
CA VAL A 66 -25.66 10.88 -10.15
C VAL A 66 -24.48 11.81 -9.90
N THR A 67 -24.63 13.08 -10.27
CA THR A 67 -23.54 14.06 -10.23
C THR A 67 -23.63 15.01 -9.04
N ALA A 68 -24.78 15.12 -8.39
CA ALA A 68 -24.96 16.04 -7.27
C ALA A 68 -25.98 15.56 -6.25
N ILE A 69 -25.83 16.05 -5.01
CA ILE A 69 -26.84 16.00 -3.95
C ILE A 69 -27.34 17.42 -3.75
N LYS A 70 -28.65 17.63 -3.83
CA LYS A 70 -29.25 18.96 -3.69
C LYS A 70 -29.15 19.47 -2.26
N HIS A 71 -29.27 20.79 -2.14
CA HIS A 71 -29.42 21.49 -0.87
C HIS A 71 -30.59 20.88 -0.09
N ASN A 72 -30.39 20.63 1.21
CA ASN A 72 -31.39 20.05 2.11
C ASN A 72 -31.96 18.68 1.70
N ALA A 73 -31.31 17.92 0.82
CA ALA A 73 -31.86 16.69 0.26
C ALA A 73 -32.24 15.65 1.33
N PHE A 74 -31.48 15.55 2.43
CA PHE A 74 -31.73 14.67 3.57
C PHE A 74 -32.05 15.44 4.85
N GLU A 75 -32.15 16.77 4.82
CA GLU A 75 -32.28 17.60 6.03
C GLU A 75 -33.39 17.10 6.96
N GLY A 76 -33.05 16.92 8.23
CA GLY A 76 -33.95 16.47 9.30
C GLY A 76 -34.28 14.98 9.26
N ASN A 77 -33.66 14.19 8.38
CA ASN A 77 -33.90 12.76 8.33
C ASN A 77 -33.21 12.04 9.51
N ASN A 78 -33.99 11.69 10.52
CA ASN A 78 -33.53 10.98 11.71
C ASN A 78 -33.59 9.46 11.61
N ALA A 79 -34.05 8.92 10.47
CA ALA A 79 -34.20 7.48 10.25
C ALA A 79 -33.00 6.87 9.52
N ILE A 80 -32.19 7.67 8.83
CA ILE A 80 -30.92 7.21 8.25
C ILE A 80 -29.86 7.02 9.33
N THR A 81 -29.04 5.99 9.17
CA THR A 81 -28.00 5.60 10.13
C THR A 81 -26.60 5.60 9.52
N ALA A 82 -26.49 5.40 8.22
CA ALA A 82 -25.25 5.60 7.47
C ALA A 82 -25.53 6.14 6.07
N VAL A 83 -24.59 6.88 5.48
CA VAL A 83 -24.65 7.33 4.08
C VAL A 83 -23.33 7.05 3.38
N THR A 84 -23.40 6.47 2.18
CA THR A 84 -22.27 6.33 1.25
C THR A 84 -22.49 7.23 0.04
N ILE A 85 -21.53 8.10 -0.26
CA ILE A 85 -21.58 9.05 -1.39
C ILE A 85 -20.55 8.61 -2.45
N PRO A 86 -20.95 8.37 -3.71
CA PRO A 86 -20.08 7.82 -4.74
C PRO A 86 -19.22 8.89 -5.41
N SER A 87 -18.16 8.45 -6.09
CA SER A 87 -17.21 9.32 -6.82
C SER A 87 -17.79 10.02 -8.06
N SER A 88 -19.00 9.64 -8.48
CA SER A 88 -19.74 10.35 -9.52
C SER A 88 -20.26 11.71 -9.03
N VAL A 89 -20.46 11.87 -7.72
CA VAL A 89 -20.94 13.12 -7.12
C VAL A 89 -19.80 14.13 -7.13
N SER A 90 -20.00 15.26 -7.79
CA SER A 90 -19.08 16.40 -7.83
C SER A 90 -19.55 17.58 -6.97
N THR A 91 -20.78 17.52 -6.45
CA THR A 91 -21.36 18.60 -5.64
C THR A 91 -22.29 18.06 -4.57
N ILE A 92 -22.05 18.46 -3.32
CA ILE A 92 -22.97 18.26 -2.21
C ILE A 92 -23.49 19.63 -1.82
N GLY A 93 -24.81 19.80 -1.91
CA GLY A 93 -25.45 21.08 -1.63
C GLY A 93 -25.38 21.43 -0.15
N TYR A 94 -25.43 22.73 0.12
CA TYR A 94 -25.53 23.29 1.46
C TYR A 94 -26.61 22.58 2.31
N SER A 95 -26.30 22.30 3.57
CA SER A 95 -27.21 21.63 4.52
C SER A 95 -27.77 20.28 4.05
N ALA A 96 -27.11 19.58 3.10
CA ALA A 96 -27.63 18.35 2.51
C ALA A 96 -28.08 17.31 3.56
N PHE A 97 -27.36 17.15 4.67
CA PHE A 97 -27.68 16.23 5.76
C PHE A 97 -27.89 16.95 7.10
N ASN A 98 -28.16 18.26 7.10
CA ASN A 98 -28.37 19.03 8.33
C ASN A 98 -29.43 18.39 9.23
N SER A 99 -29.18 18.34 10.54
CA SER A 99 -30.07 17.80 11.57
C SER A 99 -30.49 16.34 11.37
N CYS A 100 -29.70 15.52 10.66
CA CYS A 100 -29.91 14.07 10.57
C CYS A 100 -29.42 13.38 11.85
N LYS A 101 -30.18 13.48 12.95
CA LYS A 101 -29.77 12.97 14.27
C LYS A 101 -29.69 11.44 14.34
N GLY A 102 -30.23 10.71 13.37
CA GLY A 102 -30.05 9.26 13.27
C GLY A 102 -28.69 8.84 12.69
N LEU A 103 -28.05 9.73 11.93
CA LEU A 103 -26.87 9.44 11.12
C LEU A 103 -25.67 9.19 12.03
N ARG A 104 -25.06 8.01 11.91
CA ARG A 104 -23.89 7.57 12.72
C ARG A 104 -22.60 7.57 11.93
N ARG A 105 -22.69 7.30 10.62
CA ARG A 105 -21.52 7.09 9.75
C ARG A 105 -21.71 7.72 8.37
N VAL A 106 -20.69 8.39 7.89
CA VAL A 106 -20.62 8.90 6.51
C VAL A 106 -19.36 8.36 5.82
N MET A 107 -19.54 7.82 4.61
CA MET A 107 -18.46 7.39 3.72
C MET A 107 -18.52 8.22 2.44
N ASP A 108 -17.72 9.30 2.38
CA ASP A 108 -17.74 10.24 1.27
C ASP A 108 -16.60 9.98 0.28
N ALA A 109 -16.91 9.35 -0.86
CA ALA A 109 -15.99 9.14 -1.97
C ALA A 109 -16.20 10.15 -3.12
N SER A 110 -16.98 11.21 -2.90
CA SER A 110 -17.29 12.23 -3.90
C SER A 110 -16.02 12.96 -4.37
N ARG A 111 -16.14 13.71 -5.48
CA ARG A 111 -15.07 14.57 -6.02
C ARG A 111 -15.21 16.03 -5.59
N VAL A 112 -15.90 16.28 -4.47
CA VAL A 112 -16.05 17.64 -3.96
C VAL A 112 -14.69 18.19 -3.52
N THR A 113 -14.42 19.43 -3.90
CA THR A 113 -13.22 20.16 -3.45
C THR A 113 -13.52 21.04 -2.25
N GLU A 114 -14.78 21.36 -1.99
CA GLU A 114 -15.22 22.22 -0.91
C GLU A 114 -16.57 21.76 -0.37
N MET A 115 -16.70 21.77 0.97
CA MET A 115 -17.99 21.79 1.65
C MET A 115 -18.48 23.24 1.71
N GLN A 116 -19.67 23.49 1.17
CA GLN A 116 -20.29 24.81 1.07
C GLN A 116 -20.75 25.35 2.43
N GLY A 117 -21.09 24.47 3.38
CA GLY A 117 -21.52 24.81 4.73
C GLY A 117 -22.73 24.01 5.20
N PHE A 118 -22.78 23.80 6.52
CA PHE A 118 -23.86 23.14 7.25
C PHE A 118 -24.20 21.69 6.86
N GLU A 119 -23.38 21.02 6.05
CA GLU A 119 -23.69 19.71 5.47
C GLU A 119 -24.16 18.68 6.49
N TYR A 120 -23.50 18.62 7.65
CA TYR A 120 -23.77 17.67 8.75
C TYR A 120 -24.02 18.38 10.09
N THR A 121 -24.40 19.67 10.09
CA THR A 121 -24.74 20.40 11.32
C THR A 121 -25.80 19.64 12.11
N ASP A 122 -25.68 19.58 13.43
CA ASP A 122 -26.62 18.94 14.36
C ASP A 122 -26.92 17.46 14.06
N CYS A 123 -26.03 16.76 13.33
CA CYS A 123 -26.03 15.31 13.23
C CYS A 123 -25.47 14.70 14.53
N SER A 124 -26.24 14.81 15.61
CA SER A 124 -25.77 14.58 16.98
C SER A 124 -25.37 13.14 17.32
N ASN A 125 -25.60 12.17 16.41
CA ASN A 125 -25.14 10.79 16.56
C ASN A 125 -24.01 10.42 15.57
N LEU A 126 -23.55 11.36 14.74
CA LEU A 126 -22.51 11.11 13.74
C LEU A 126 -21.17 10.95 14.46
N THR A 127 -20.70 9.72 14.59
CA THR A 127 -19.47 9.39 15.33
C THR A 127 -18.27 9.16 14.42
N SER A 128 -18.52 8.86 13.13
CA SER A 128 -17.48 8.53 12.15
C SER A 128 -17.76 9.13 10.78
N VAL A 129 -16.76 9.78 10.18
CA VAL A 129 -16.80 10.27 8.81
C VAL A 129 -15.51 9.91 8.07
N THR A 130 -15.65 9.41 6.84
CA THR A 130 -14.58 9.46 5.82
C THR A 130 -14.87 10.63 4.90
N LEU A 131 -13.89 11.52 4.73
CA LEU A 131 -14.00 12.70 3.87
C LEU A 131 -13.50 12.38 2.46
N SER A 132 -14.04 13.08 1.46
CA SER A 132 -13.56 13.02 0.08
C SER A 132 -12.05 13.26 -0.02
N GLY A 133 -11.36 12.41 -0.78
CA GLY A 133 -9.92 12.53 -1.02
C GLY A 133 -9.50 13.78 -1.83
N THR A 134 -10.46 14.47 -2.45
CA THR A 134 -10.23 15.73 -3.19
C THR A 134 -10.58 16.98 -2.37
N LEU A 135 -11.14 16.81 -1.17
CA LEU A 135 -11.63 17.92 -0.35
C LEU A 135 -10.48 18.82 0.10
N GLN A 136 -10.56 20.10 -0.24
CA GLN A 136 -9.58 21.14 0.09
C GLN A 136 -10.07 22.06 1.21
N LYS A 137 -11.38 22.17 1.41
CA LYS A 137 -11.97 23.06 2.40
C LYS A 137 -13.19 22.47 3.09
N ILE A 138 -13.21 22.53 4.42
CA ILE A 138 -14.41 22.29 5.23
C ILE A 138 -15.13 23.63 5.43
N GLY A 139 -16.42 23.66 5.12
CA GLY A 139 -17.23 24.86 5.10
C GLY A 139 -17.68 25.36 6.46
N TYR A 140 -18.39 26.48 6.44
CA TYR A 140 -18.95 27.09 7.65
C TYR A 140 -19.94 26.13 8.32
N ARG A 141 -19.71 25.82 9.61
CA ARG A 141 -20.54 24.92 10.44
C ARG A 141 -20.75 23.49 9.92
N SER A 142 -19.98 23.02 8.92
CA SER A 142 -20.24 21.73 8.25
C SER A 142 -20.40 20.52 9.17
N PHE A 143 -19.73 20.49 10.32
CA PHE A 143 -19.83 19.42 11.33
C PHE A 143 -20.24 19.93 12.73
N ALA A 144 -20.76 21.15 12.84
CA ALA A 144 -21.13 21.72 14.13
C ALA A 144 -22.19 20.85 14.85
N GLY A 145 -22.02 20.60 16.15
CA GLY A 145 -22.95 19.80 16.96
C GLY A 145 -22.93 18.28 16.68
N THR A 146 -21.89 17.75 16.03
CA THR A 146 -21.74 16.31 15.77
C THR A 146 -21.11 15.56 16.95
N ALA A 147 -21.28 14.23 16.98
CA ALA A 147 -20.69 13.33 17.97
C ALA A 147 -19.37 12.70 17.49
N LEU A 148 -18.68 13.33 16.54
CA LEU A 148 -17.43 12.80 16.00
C LEU A 148 -16.46 12.57 17.14
N THR A 149 -15.86 11.38 17.19
CA THR A 149 -14.89 11.05 18.25
C THR A 149 -13.46 11.33 17.80
N GLN A 150 -13.23 11.13 16.50
CA GLN A 150 -11.96 11.26 15.80
C GLN A 150 -12.25 11.82 14.40
N LEU A 151 -11.27 12.52 13.83
CA LEU A 151 -11.34 13.01 12.46
C LEU A 151 -9.98 12.84 11.78
N VAL A 152 -9.98 12.40 10.52
CA VAL A 152 -8.77 12.35 9.68
C VAL A 152 -8.99 13.26 8.48
N LEU A 153 -8.12 14.26 8.32
CA LEU A 153 -8.19 15.17 7.18
C LEU A 153 -7.50 14.58 5.95
N PRO A 154 -8.10 14.68 4.74
CA PRO A 154 -7.49 14.19 3.51
C PRO A 154 -6.23 14.99 3.16
N ALA A 155 -5.32 14.38 2.40
CA ALA A 155 -4.03 14.99 2.04
C ALA A 155 -4.17 16.33 1.29
N SER A 156 -5.26 16.50 0.54
CA SER A 156 -5.62 17.72 -0.21
C SER A 156 -6.05 18.90 0.64
N MET A 157 -6.38 18.70 1.91
CA MET A 157 -6.99 19.72 2.78
C MET A 157 -6.10 20.96 2.96
N LYS A 158 -6.70 22.15 2.86
CA LYS A 158 -6.05 23.47 2.94
C LYS A 158 -6.67 24.38 3.98
N GLU A 159 -7.97 24.28 4.20
CA GLU A 159 -8.70 25.20 5.09
C GLU A 159 -9.79 24.50 5.91
N ILE A 160 -9.86 24.86 7.20
CA ILE A 160 -11.01 24.58 8.07
C ILE A 160 -11.75 25.89 8.29
N GLY A 161 -12.99 25.96 7.80
CA GLY A 161 -13.85 27.14 7.84
C GLY A 161 -14.39 27.47 9.24
N SER A 162 -15.00 28.65 9.37
CA SER A 162 -15.46 29.14 10.67
C SER A 162 -16.56 28.24 11.26
N ASN A 163 -16.52 28.05 12.57
CA ASN A 163 -17.47 27.21 13.33
C ASN A 163 -17.58 25.75 12.83
N ALA A 164 -16.66 25.26 11.97
CA ALA A 164 -16.79 23.97 11.29
C ALA A 164 -17.08 22.80 12.23
N PHE A 165 -16.46 22.79 13.42
CA PHE A 165 -16.61 21.79 14.48
C PHE A 165 -17.05 22.42 15.81
N GLU A 166 -17.80 23.52 15.77
CA GLU A 166 -18.38 24.11 16.99
C GLU A 166 -19.27 23.06 17.71
N ASP A 167 -19.20 23.01 19.04
CA ASP A 167 -20.00 22.10 19.89
C ASP A 167 -19.79 20.60 19.61
N CYS A 168 -18.67 20.22 18.98
CA CYS A 168 -18.26 18.82 18.82
C CYS A 168 -17.64 18.27 20.13
N HIS A 169 -18.45 18.15 21.17
CA HIS A 169 -17.98 17.83 22.54
C HIS A 169 -17.30 16.45 22.67
N GLN A 170 -17.53 15.53 21.74
CA GLN A 170 -16.92 14.20 21.73
C GLN A 170 -15.65 14.11 20.88
N LEU A 171 -15.31 15.17 20.13
CA LEU A 171 -14.16 15.18 19.24
C LEU A 171 -12.90 15.36 20.06
N THR A 172 -12.28 14.24 20.40
CA THR A 172 -11.11 14.20 21.29
C THR A 172 -9.79 14.32 20.54
N ASN A 173 -9.78 14.01 19.24
CA ASN A 173 -8.60 14.01 18.39
C ASN A 173 -8.92 14.36 16.93
N VAL A 174 -8.04 15.13 16.31
CA VAL A 174 -8.07 15.46 14.88
C VAL A 174 -6.68 15.20 14.31
N GLU A 175 -6.61 14.34 13.30
CA GLU A 175 -5.40 14.09 12.55
C GLU A 175 -5.34 15.05 11.35
N PHE A 176 -4.50 16.09 11.50
CA PHE A 176 -4.31 17.10 10.49
C PHE A 176 -3.35 16.64 9.38
N ASN A 177 -3.58 17.06 8.14
CA ASN A 177 -2.64 16.81 7.04
C ASN A 177 -1.54 17.88 7.00
N LYS A 178 -0.37 17.54 6.46
CA LYS A 178 0.76 18.47 6.28
C LYS A 178 0.45 19.69 5.40
N GLY A 179 -0.58 19.58 4.56
CA GLY A 179 -0.95 20.61 3.60
C GLY A 179 -1.85 21.71 4.16
N LEU A 180 -2.33 21.59 5.40
CA LEU A 180 -3.27 22.53 6.01
C LEU A 180 -2.61 23.91 6.25
N GLN A 181 -3.28 24.98 5.82
CA GLN A 181 -2.76 26.34 5.86
C GLN A 181 -3.47 27.21 6.90
N THR A 182 -4.78 27.02 7.07
CA THR A 182 -5.62 27.94 7.86
C THR A 182 -6.68 27.22 8.68
N ILE A 183 -6.83 27.65 9.93
CA ILE A 183 -7.98 27.33 10.80
C ILE A 183 -8.71 28.64 11.09
N LYS A 184 -9.97 28.74 10.68
CA LYS A 184 -10.77 29.98 10.80
C LYS A 184 -11.48 30.12 12.16
N ASP A 185 -12.21 31.22 12.31
CA ASP A 185 -12.78 31.66 13.59
C ASP A 185 -13.77 30.64 14.17
N HIS A 186 -13.73 30.43 15.48
CA HIS A 186 -14.58 29.47 16.21
C HIS A 186 -14.53 28.01 15.69
N ALA A 187 -13.58 27.63 14.84
CA ALA A 187 -13.59 26.35 14.13
C ALA A 187 -13.75 25.11 15.02
N PHE A 188 -13.20 25.13 16.24
CA PHE A 188 -13.25 24.04 17.23
C PHE A 188 -13.84 24.49 18.58
N LYS A 189 -14.61 25.58 18.59
CA LYS A 189 -15.22 26.10 19.82
C LYS A 189 -16.05 25.02 20.52
N ASN A 190 -15.91 24.91 21.85
CA ASN A 190 -16.56 23.90 22.69
C ASN A 190 -16.26 22.43 22.30
N SER A 191 -15.18 22.15 21.55
CA SER A 191 -14.82 20.77 21.21
C SER A 191 -14.24 19.98 22.41
N GLY A 192 -14.28 18.65 22.29
CA GLY A 192 -13.75 17.70 23.29
C GLY A 192 -12.24 17.48 23.24
N LEU A 193 -11.49 18.29 22.47
CA LEU A 193 -10.08 18.06 22.19
C LEU A 193 -9.27 17.98 23.49
N VAL A 194 -8.45 16.93 23.62
CA VAL A 194 -7.59 16.71 24.81
C VAL A 194 -6.18 17.27 24.60
N SER A 195 -5.69 17.18 23.37
CA SER A 195 -4.40 17.69 22.93
C SER A 195 -4.51 18.25 21.52
N LEU A 196 -3.70 19.26 21.21
CA LEU A 196 -3.65 19.86 19.88
C LEU A 196 -2.21 19.85 19.35
N GLU A 197 -1.97 19.02 18.33
CA GLU A 197 -0.74 18.95 17.55
C GLU A 197 -1.02 19.47 16.14
N LEU A 198 -0.66 20.72 15.86
CA LEU A 198 -0.90 21.36 14.57
C LEU A 198 0.24 21.05 13.57
N PRO A 199 -0.06 20.81 12.29
CA PRO A 199 0.94 20.45 11.28
C PRO A 199 1.83 21.63 10.90
N GLU A 200 3.08 21.32 10.57
CA GLU A 200 4.02 22.26 9.95
C GLU A 200 3.47 22.71 8.59
N GLY A 201 3.00 23.95 8.51
CA GLY A 201 2.31 24.48 7.33
C GLY A 201 1.26 25.54 7.67
N ILE A 202 0.62 25.43 8.84
CA ILE A 202 -0.40 26.39 9.29
C ILE A 202 0.23 27.76 9.49
N LYS A 203 -0.39 28.79 8.91
CA LYS A 203 0.02 30.19 9.04
C LYS A 203 -0.83 30.97 10.03
N GLU A 204 -2.13 30.67 10.05
CA GLU A 204 -3.14 31.45 10.76
C GLU A 204 -4.05 30.53 11.60
N ILE A 205 -4.20 30.89 12.88
CA ILE A 205 -5.21 30.36 13.79
C ILE A 205 -6.20 31.49 14.09
N GLY A 206 -7.45 31.32 13.68
CA GLY A 206 -8.50 32.34 13.73
C GLY A 206 -8.96 32.70 15.15
N GLU A 207 -9.79 33.75 15.23
CA GLU A 207 -10.33 34.26 16.49
C GLU A 207 -11.22 33.21 17.16
N TRP A 208 -11.08 33.05 18.49
CA TRP A 208 -11.90 32.12 19.28
C TRP A 208 -11.91 30.67 18.78
N SER A 209 -10.94 30.29 17.94
CA SER A 209 -10.90 29.01 17.21
C SER A 209 -10.98 27.79 18.12
N PHE A 210 -10.38 27.85 19.31
CA PHE A 210 -10.44 26.80 20.34
C PHE A 210 -11.14 27.28 21.62
N GLU A 211 -12.00 28.30 21.54
CA GLU A 211 -12.75 28.80 22.69
C GLU A 211 -13.45 27.67 23.44
N SER A 212 -13.32 27.66 24.77
CA SER A 212 -14.01 26.70 25.65
C SER A 212 -13.74 25.22 25.33
N CYS A 213 -12.58 24.88 24.75
CA CYS A 213 -12.08 23.50 24.70
C CYS A 213 -11.64 23.06 26.11
N LYS A 214 -12.62 22.79 26.99
CA LYS A 214 -12.41 22.61 28.43
C LYS A 214 -11.57 21.37 28.79
N SER A 215 -11.41 20.42 27.87
CA SER A 215 -10.58 19.22 28.03
C SER A 215 -9.15 19.38 27.52
N LEU A 216 -8.85 20.47 26.82
CA LEU A 216 -7.58 20.69 26.14
C LEU A 216 -6.48 20.96 27.17
N LYS A 217 -5.59 20.00 27.39
CA LYS A 217 -4.52 20.09 28.40
C LYS A 217 -3.23 20.68 27.87
N THR A 218 -2.93 20.42 26.59
CA THR A 218 -1.68 20.82 25.95
C THR A 218 -1.89 21.25 24.52
N VAL A 219 -1.17 22.30 24.13
CA VAL A 219 -1.15 22.83 22.77
C VAL A 219 0.30 23.00 22.31
N GLN A 220 0.61 22.46 21.14
CA GLN A 220 1.86 22.70 20.42
C GLN A 220 1.57 23.56 19.18
N ILE A 221 2.13 24.77 19.15
CA ILE A 221 1.99 25.69 18.02
C ILE A 221 3.26 25.58 17.15
N PRO A 222 3.16 25.16 15.87
CA PRO A 222 4.32 24.92 15.01
C PRO A 222 4.96 26.22 14.55
N GLN A 223 6.25 26.15 14.18
CA GLN A 223 7.04 27.32 13.80
C GLN A 223 6.52 28.02 12.54
N SER A 224 5.65 27.37 11.77
CA SER A 224 4.98 27.97 10.62
C SER A 224 3.95 29.04 10.99
N VAL A 225 3.40 29.03 12.22
CA VAL A 225 2.32 29.94 12.64
C VAL A 225 2.87 31.33 12.89
N THR A 226 2.27 32.33 12.25
CA THR A 226 2.63 33.75 12.41
C THR A 226 1.55 34.56 13.11
N THR A 227 0.30 34.06 13.12
CA THR A 227 -0.86 34.79 13.63
C THR A 227 -1.72 33.91 14.56
N LEU A 228 -1.97 34.40 15.78
CA LEU A 228 -2.95 33.86 16.73
C LEU A 228 -4.09 34.86 16.92
N GLY A 229 -5.31 34.50 16.55
CA GLY A 229 -6.48 35.38 16.66
C GLY A 229 -6.88 35.74 18.08
N THR A 230 -7.66 36.81 18.23
CA THR A 230 -8.25 37.25 19.50
C THR A 230 -8.96 36.08 20.19
N GLY A 231 -8.66 35.83 21.47
CA GLY A 231 -9.34 34.77 22.23
C GLY A 231 -9.14 33.34 21.71
N ALA A 232 -8.11 33.04 20.90
CA ALA A 232 -7.96 31.73 20.26
C ALA A 232 -8.08 30.52 21.23
N PHE A 233 -7.60 30.65 22.48
CA PHE A 233 -7.72 29.62 23.53
C PHE A 233 -8.53 30.12 24.74
N TYR A 234 -9.44 31.08 24.54
CA TYR A 234 -10.30 31.61 25.61
C TYR A 234 -11.00 30.48 26.36
N THR A 235 -10.99 30.54 27.69
CA THR A 235 -11.65 29.59 28.60
C THR A 235 -11.34 28.10 28.37
N CYS A 236 -10.16 27.79 27.84
CA CYS A 236 -9.58 26.43 27.86
C CYS A 236 -9.14 26.08 29.29
N SER A 237 -10.10 25.81 30.18
CA SER A 237 -9.86 25.75 31.63
C SER A 237 -8.90 24.64 32.08
N ALA A 238 -8.75 23.56 31.30
CA ALA A 238 -7.80 22.48 31.59
C ALA A 238 -6.40 22.69 30.98
N LEU A 239 -6.18 23.77 30.23
CA LEU A 239 -4.90 24.03 29.58
C LEU A 239 -3.84 24.31 30.65
N GLU A 240 -2.87 23.41 30.80
CA GLU A 240 -1.86 23.48 31.86
C GLU A 240 -0.63 24.27 31.41
N SER A 241 -0.23 24.06 30.16
CA SER A 241 0.97 24.64 29.57
C SER A 241 0.88 24.80 28.05
N VAL A 242 1.56 25.81 27.52
CA VAL A 242 1.63 26.08 26.07
C VAL A 242 3.06 26.36 25.64
N VAL A 243 3.47 25.81 24.48
CA VAL A 243 4.73 26.15 23.83
C VAL A 243 4.44 27.06 22.64
N ILE A 244 5.05 28.25 22.64
CA ILE A 244 4.86 29.28 21.62
C ILE A 244 6.15 29.46 20.82
N PRO A 245 6.14 29.29 19.49
CA PRO A 245 7.32 29.39 18.65
C PRO A 245 7.77 30.85 18.48
N ALA A 246 9.02 31.02 18.06
CA ALA A 246 9.62 32.34 17.82
C ALA A 246 8.95 33.14 16.69
N SER A 247 8.18 32.47 15.83
CA SER A 247 7.44 33.08 14.72
C SER A 247 6.22 33.89 15.17
N VAL A 248 5.71 33.64 16.38
CA VAL A 248 4.56 34.36 16.94
C VAL A 248 5.07 35.59 17.68
N THR A 249 5.04 36.74 17.02
CA THR A 249 5.52 38.02 17.57
C THR A 249 4.42 38.88 18.20
N ASN A 250 3.16 38.47 18.09
CA ASN A 250 2.01 39.16 18.67
C ASN A 250 0.99 38.17 19.26
N PHE A 251 0.58 38.43 20.50
CA PHE A 251 -0.47 37.72 21.23
C PHE A 251 -1.66 38.67 21.33
N ASN A 252 -2.71 38.37 20.58
CA ASN A 252 -3.90 39.21 20.56
C ASN A 252 -4.65 39.19 21.91
N ASP A 253 -5.54 40.17 22.13
CA ASP A 253 -6.26 40.29 23.39
C ASP A 253 -7.02 39.00 23.74
N ARG A 254 -7.07 38.67 25.03
CA ARG A 254 -7.76 37.50 25.59
C ARG A 254 -7.29 36.12 25.09
N THR A 255 -6.18 35.99 24.37
CA THR A 255 -5.72 34.71 23.77
C THR A 255 -5.79 33.52 24.76
N PHE A 256 -5.37 33.71 26.01
CA PHE A 256 -5.42 32.69 27.08
C PHE A 256 -6.29 33.10 28.27
N ASN A 257 -7.21 34.07 28.10
CA ASN A 257 -8.06 34.53 29.19
C ASN A 257 -8.98 33.41 29.70
N GLY A 258 -9.07 33.23 31.02
CA GLY A 258 -9.89 32.18 31.62
C GLY A 258 -9.30 30.77 31.53
N CYS A 259 -8.04 30.62 31.08
CA CYS A 259 -7.29 29.36 31.17
C CYS A 259 -6.80 29.16 32.61
N ARG A 260 -7.72 28.85 33.54
CA ARG A 260 -7.47 28.86 34.99
C ARG A 260 -6.38 27.91 35.47
N ASN A 261 -6.12 26.81 34.75
CA ASN A 261 -5.03 25.88 35.05
C ASN A 261 -3.71 26.23 34.36
N LEU A 262 -3.67 27.27 33.53
CA LEU A 262 -2.46 27.65 32.78
C LEU A 262 -1.44 28.20 33.76
N SER A 263 -0.42 27.40 34.03
CA SER A 263 0.65 27.71 34.98
C SER A 263 1.98 28.01 34.29
N ALA A 264 2.12 27.64 33.02
CA ALA A 264 3.36 27.82 32.29
C ALA A 264 3.13 28.15 30.81
N VAL A 265 3.75 29.22 30.33
CA VAL A 265 3.92 29.50 28.89
C VAL A 265 5.40 29.46 28.58
N TYR A 266 5.80 28.64 27.61
CA TYR A 266 7.19 28.52 27.15
C TYR A 266 7.33 29.26 25.81
N TYR A 267 7.93 30.44 25.82
CA TYR A 267 8.12 31.26 24.63
C TYR A 267 9.52 31.10 24.06
N LEU A 268 9.62 30.75 22.78
CA LEU A 268 10.87 30.39 22.12
C LEU A 268 11.56 31.54 21.38
N GLY A 269 10.89 32.69 21.29
CA GLY A 269 11.41 33.91 20.66
C GLY A 269 12.49 34.59 21.51
N SER A 270 13.39 35.29 20.81
CA SER A 270 14.48 36.07 21.43
C SER A 270 14.16 37.56 21.58
N SER A 271 12.99 38.01 21.09
CA SER A 271 12.52 39.40 21.14
C SER A 271 11.16 39.53 21.83
N CYS A 272 10.88 40.73 22.35
CA CYS A 272 9.65 41.08 23.04
C CYS A 272 8.41 40.93 22.14
N PRO A 273 7.49 39.99 22.42
CA PRO A 273 6.23 39.94 21.70
C PRO A 273 5.32 41.09 22.15
N SER A 274 4.44 41.53 21.25
CA SER A 274 3.29 42.36 21.62
C SER A 274 2.27 41.51 22.37
N LEU A 275 1.77 41.97 23.52
CA LEU A 275 0.74 41.29 24.31
C LEU A 275 -0.49 42.19 24.48
N GLY A 276 -1.67 41.68 24.14
CA GLY A 276 -2.94 42.32 24.52
C GLY A 276 -3.13 42.35 26.04
N GLN A 277 -3.78 43.40 26.55
CA GLN A 277 -3.90 43.67 28.00
C GLN A 277 -4.49 42.49 28.80
N ASN A 278 -5.43 41.73 28.23
CA ASN A 278 -6.10 40.62 28.91
C ASN A 278 -5.60 39.25 28.44
N THR A 279 -4.45 39.16 27.76
CA THR A 279 -3.91 37.89 27.20
C THR A 279 -3.88 36.77 28.25
N PHE A 280 -3.44 37.08 29.47
CA PHE A 280 -3.32 36.15 30.59
C PHE A 280 -4.21 36.54 31.79
N ALA A 281 -5.34 37.19 31.57
CA ALA A 281 -6.29 37.44 32.66
C ALA A 281 -6.97 36.13 33.11
N ASP A 282 -7.27 35.97 34.40
CA ASP A 282 -7.89 34.75 34.97
C ASP A 282 -7.12 33.43 34.65
N VAL A 283 -5.79 33.50 34.63
CA VAL A 283 -4.89 32.32 34.60
C VAL A 283 -4.49 31.91 36.02
N SER A 284 -3.72 30.81 36.15
CA SER A 284 -3.27 30.32 37.45
C SER A 284 -2.47 31.37 38.23
N ASN A 285 -2.66 31.43 39.55
CA ASN A 285 -1.90 32.35 40.43
C ASN A 285 -0.39 32.04 40.48
N VAL A 286 0.01 30.82 40.10
CA VAL A 286 1.43 30.40 39.99
C VAL A 286 1.99 30.57 38.57
N PHE A 287 1.26 31.24 37.68
CA PHE A 287 1.63 31.44 36.28
C PHE A 287 3.06 32.00 36.11
N GLY A 288 3.83 31.32 35.26
CA GLY A 288 5.14 31.75 34.81
C GLY A 288 5.21 31.84 33.28
N PHE A 289 5.85 32.92 32.80
CA PHE A 289 6.18 33.12 31.40
C PHE A 289 7.66 32.79 31.20
N TYR A 290 7.94 31.55 30.78
CA TYR A 290 9.27 30.97 30.73
C TYR A 290 9.95 31.23 29.39
N VAL A 291 11.18 31.75 29.46
CA VAL A 291 11.95 32.23 28.29
C VAL A 291 13.37 31.70 28.35
N LYS A 292 14.07 31.71 27.21
CA LYS A 292 15.49 31.34 27.18
C LYS A 292 16.30 32.34 28.02
N PRO A 293 17.39 31.92 28.70
CA PRO A 293 18.26 32.83 29.47
C PRO A 293 18.72 34.04 28.66
N SER A 294 19.07 33.83 27.39
CA SER A 294 19.43 34.91 26.46
C SER A 294 18.34 35.94 26.18
N ALA A 295 17.06 35.60 26.40
CA ALA A 295 15.89 36.46 26.14
C ALA A 295 15.33 37.13 27.41
N LEU A 296 15.81 36.75 28.60
CA LEU A 296 15.25 37.18 29.89
C LEU A 296 15.22 38.71 30.03
N SER A 297 16.36 39.37 29.85
CA SER A 297 16.48 40.83 30.03
C SER A 297 15.59 41.63 29.07
N ALA A 298 15.38 41.13 27.85
CA ALA A 298 14.54 41.77 26.86
C ALA A 298 13.04 41.65 27.19
N LEU A 299 12.63 40.56 27.85
CA LEU A 299 11.23 40.21 28.10
C LEU A 299 10.71 40.66 29.48
N GLN A 300 11.60 40.89 30.44
CA GLN A 300 11.23 41.51 31.73
C GLN A 300 10.70 42.95 31.61
N GLY A 301 10.85 43.59 30.44
CA GLY A 301 10.31 44.92 30.16
C GLY A 301 8.80 44.96 29.82
N ILE A 302 8.13 43.81 29.69
CA ILE A 302 6.71 43.77 29.31
C ILE A 302 5.82 44.14 30.50
N ALA A 303 5.02 45.20 30.35
CA ALA A 303 4.05 45.61 31.37
C ALA A 303 3.06 44.46 31.70
N TYR A 304 2.71 44.31 32.99
CA TYR A 304 1.74 43.34 33.54
C TYR A 304 2.11 41.84 33.54
N VAL A 305 3.19 41.43 32.87
CA VAL A 305 3.77 40.08 33.03
C VAL A 305 5.25 40.10 33.45
N SER A 306 5.86 41.27 33.59
CA SER A 306 7.29 41.43 33.94
C SER A 306 7.71 40.65 35.18
N ASP A 307 6.86 40.62 36.23
CA ASP A 307 7.07 39.86 37.46
C ASP A 307 6.85 38.35 37.30
N LYS A 308 6.27 37.93 36.17
CA LYS A 308 6.01 36.53 35.80
C LYS A 308 7.04 35.97 34.83
N VAL A 309 7.85 36.80 34.16
CA VAL A 309 8.88 36.36 33.21
C VAL A 309 10.06 35.73 33.94
N LYS A 310 10.38 34.47 33.63
CA LYS A 310 11.42 33.68 34.30
C LYS A 310 12.26 32.91 33.27
N ASP A 311 13.55 32.74 33.53
CA ASP A 311 14.43 31.87 32.73
C ASP A 311 14.55 30.45 33.31
N SER A 312 13.94 30.24 34.47
CA SER A 312 13.96 29.00 35.22
C SER A 312 12.58 28.64 35.75
N PHE A 313 12.28 27.36 35.75
CA PHE A 313 11.02 26.80 36.23
C PHE A 313 11.27 25.75 37.31
N SER A 314 10.29 25.63 38.20
CA SER A 314 10.36 24.69 39.31
C SER A 314 10.13 23.26 38.84
N TYR A 315 11.03 22.37 39.20
CA TYR A 315 10.94 20.93 39.02
C TYR A 315 10.97 20.26 40.38
N GLN A 316 9.96 19.43 40.63
CA GLN A 316 9.87 18.64 41.84
C GLN A 316 9.50 17.22 41.43
N GLN A 317 10.22 16.24 41.96
CA GLN A 317 9.86 14.85 41.85
C GLN A 317 9.49 14.33 43.24
N SER A 318 8.39 13.59 43.33
CA SER A 318 7.90 13.01 44.58
C SER A 318 8.67 11.78 45.02
N SER A 319 9.56 11.28 44.16
CA SER A 319 10.36 10.09 44.39
C SER A 319 11.83 10.37 44.14
N LYS A 320 12.71 9.51 44.65
CA LYS A 320 14.15 9.72 44.54
C LYS A 320 14.65 9.60 43.10
N TYR A 321 13.98 8.81 42.26
CA TYR A 321 14.33 8.62 40.86
C TYR A 321 13.14 8.85 39.91
N ALA A 322 13.35 9.55 38.80
CA ALA A 322 12.33 9.80 37.76
C ALA A 322 12.89 9.56 36.35
N THR A 323 12.07 9.06 35.42
CA THR A 323 12.47 8.77 34.02
C THR A 323 11.66 9.57 33.00
N PHE A 324 12.27 9.89 31.86
CA PHE A 324 11.65 10.71 30.81
C PHE A 324 11.80 10.10 29.41
N SER A 325 10.73 10.17 28.61
CA SER A 325 10.58 9.48 27.32
C SER A 325 10.77 10.34 26.07
N ARG A 326 11.01 11.65 26.19
CA ARG A 326 11.04 12.61 25.07
C ARG A 326 12.35 13.43 25.02
N PRO A 327 12.67 14.11 23.90
CA PRO A 327 13.71 15.14 23.88
C PRO A 327 13.45 16.14 25.00
N PHE A 328 14.50 16.59 25.69
CA PHE A 328 14.38 17.70 26.64
C PHE A 328 15.48 18.75 26.36
N ALA A 329 15.09 20.01 26.20
CA ALA A 329 16.01 21.15 26.08
C ALA A 329 16.13 21.91 27.39
N VAL A 330 16.48 21.18 28.45
CA VAL A 330 16.57 21.71 29.80
C VAL A 330 18.02 21.60 30.25
N ASP A 331 18.56 22.69 30.80
CA ASP A 331 19.89 22.75 31.39
C ASP A 331 19.78 22.53 32.90
N PHE A 332 20.39 21.43 33.36
CA PHE A 332 20.46 21.04 34.77
C PHE A 332 21.83 21.33 35.39
N SER A 333 22.79 21.88 34.61
CA SER A 333 24.18 22.07 35.03
C SER A 333 24.36 23.09 36.17
N SER A 334 23.39 23.98 36.36
CA SER A 334 23.40 25.01 37.41
C SER A 334 22.71 24.59 38.71
N VAL A 335 22.21 23.36 38.82
CA VAL A 335 21.29 22.93 39.89
C VAL A 335 21.98 22.03 40.90
N SER A 336 22.26 22.55 42.10
CA SER A 336 22.87 21.78 43.18
C SER A 336 21.91 20.72 43.74
N GLY A 337 22.41 19.50 43.96
CA GLY A 337 21.65 18.40 44.59
C GLY A 337 20.67 17.65 43.67
N LEU A 338 20.62 18.00 42.37
CA LEU A 338 19.91 17.23 41.34
C LEU A 338 20.96 16.57 40.44
N LYS A 339 20.92 15.24 40.31
CA LYS A 339 21.85 14.51 39.45
C LYS A 339 21.09 13.88 38.30
N ALA A 340 21.65 14.01 37.11
CA ALA A 340 21.10 13.40 35.91
C ALA A 340 22.00 12.24 35.50
N TYR A 341 21.39 11.12 35.14
CA TYR A 341 22.07 9.92 34.70
C TYR A 341 21.49 9.43 33.39
N ILE A 342 22.31 8.75 32.61
CA ILE A 342 21.83 7.82 31.58
C ILE A 342 22.29 6.42 31.95
N ALA A 343 21.41 5.44 31.76
CA ALA A 343 21.78 4.04 31.93
C ALA A 343 22.85 3.66 30.91
N LYS A 344 24.00 3.13 31.35
CA LYS A 344 25.10 2.58 30.53
C LYS A 344 25.46 1.16 30.97
N ASP A 345 26.04 0.41 30.03
CA ASP A 345 26.58 -0.93 30.27
C ASP A 345 27.69 -0.82 31.30
N ASN A 346 27.68 -1.65 32.33
CA ASN A 346 28.81 -1.75 33.25
C ASN A 346 29.77 -2.85 32.79
N ASN A 347 30.42 -2.61 31.64
CA ASN A 347 31.55 -3.38 31.11
C ASN A 347 31.46 -4.91 31.34
N GLY A 348 30.34 -5.54 30.97
CA GLY A 348 30.25 -7.01 30.89
C GLY A 348 29.99 -7.76 32.20
N GLN A 349 29.49 -7.10 33.25
CA GLN A 349 29.09 -7.76 34.52
C GLN A 349 27.58 -8.06 34.63
N ASN A 350 26.83 -8.13 33.52
CA ASN A 350 25.37 -8.32 33.55
C ASN A 350 24.66 -7.32 34.50
N SER A 351 25.13 -6.07 34.56
CA SER A 351 24.60 -5.01 35.43
C SER A 351 24.57 -3.66 34.70
N VAL A 352 23.60 -2.81 35.05
CA VAL A 352 23.45 -1.44 34.51
C VAL A 352 24.15 -0.45 35.44
N ALA A 353 25.04 0.38 34.88
CA ALA A 353 25.65 1.52 35.59
C ALA A 353 24.95 2.83 35.20
N LEU A 354 24.61 3.66 36.19
CA LEU A 354 24.12 5.01 35.95
C LEU A 354 25.31 5.95 35.69
N THR A 355 25.46 6.44 34.46
CA THR A 355 26.50 7.41 34.11
C THR A 355 25.98 8.82 34.28
N ALA A 356 26.63 9.62 35.12
CA ALA A 356 26.26 11.01 35.31
C ALA A 356 26.38 11.81 33.99
N VAL A 357 25.37 12.62 33.70
CA VAL A 357 25.32 13.52 32.54
C VAL A 357 24.87 14.90 33.00
N THR A 358 25.28 15.94 32.28
CA THR A 358 24.80 17.30 32.49
C THR A 358 23.80 17.75 31.41
N LYS A 359 23.69 16.98 30.32
CA LYS A 359 22.76 17.13 29.17
C LYS A 359 22.50 15.74 28.55
N ALA A 360 21.30 15.46 28.02
CA ALA A 360 21.04 14.24 27.24
C ALA A 360 20.05 14.48 26.09
N SER A 361 20.23 13.75 24.98
CA SER A 361 19.32 13.79 23.82
C SER A 361 18.11 12.89 24.03
N ALA A 362 17.06 13.09 23.23
CA ALA A 362 15.86 12.26 23.21
C ALA A 362 16.16 10.75 23.16
N GLY A 363 15.35 9.93 23.85
CA GLY A 363 15.42 8.46 23.75
C GLY A 363 16.63 7.81 24.44
N THR A 364 17.42 8.55 25.22
CA THR A 364 18.61 8.02 25.92
C THR A 364 18.33 7.39 27.28
N GLY A 365 17.07 7.34 27.73
CA GLY A 365 16.68 6.77 29.03
C GLY A 365 17.22 7.57 30.20
N LEU A 366 16.97 8.89 30.22
CA LEU A 366 17.39 9.79 31.28
C LEU A 366 16.74 9.38 32.62
N VAL A 367 17.57 9.26 33.66
CA VAL A 367 17.15 9.08 35.06
C VAL A 367 17.59 10.31 35.85
N LEU A 368 16.65 11.04 36.45
CA LEU A 368 16.95 12.10 37.41
C LEU A 368 16.93 11.53 38.83
N GLU A 369 18.04 11.69 39.56
CA GLU A 369 18.11 11.47 40.99
C GLU A 369 17.96 12.79 41.71
N ALA A 370 17.00 12.85 42.63
CA ALA A 370 16.72 14.04 43.41
C ALA A 370 16.31 13.66 44.83
N THR A 371 16.43 14.61 45.76
CA THR A 371 15.81 14.50 47.07
C THR A 371 14.29 14.61 46.88
N PRO A 372 13.51 13.57 47.25
CA PRO A 372 12.06 13.57 47.06
C PRO A 372 11.42 14.84 47.63
N ASN A 373 10.45 15.39 46.90
CA ASN A 373 9.72 16.60 47.25
C ASN A 373 10.59 17.86 47.43
N THR A 374 11.87 17.84 47.04
CA THR A 374 12.68 19.06 46.94
C THR A 374 12.39 19.76 45.62
N ILE A 375 12.21 21.09 45.69
CA ILE A 375 11.98 21.91 44.50
C ILE A 375 13.32 22.38 43.95
N TYR A 376 13.60 22.02 42.70
CA TYR A 376 14.77 22.39 41.92
C TYR A 376 14.39 23.46 40.90
N GLN A 377 15.30 24.37 40.57
CA GLN A 377 15.06 25.40 39.53
C GLN A 377 15.83 25.04 38.27
N LEU A 378 15.13 24.64 37.21
CA LEU A 378 15.73 24.22 35.94
C LEU A 378 15.64 25.33 34.91
N ARG A 379 16.60 25.42 33.97
CA ARG A 379 16.61 26.44 32.91
C ARG A 379 16.34 25.87 31.53
N LEU A 380 15.79 26.67 30.63
CA LEU A 380 15.73 26.35 29.20
C LEU A 380 17.14 26.46 28.57
N ALA A 381 17.55 25.53 27.72
CA ALA A 381 18.83 25.56 27.01
C ALA A 381 18.83 26.48 25.76
N ASP A 382 19.78 27.41 25.65
CA ASP A 382 19.84 28.39 24.55
C ASP A 382 20.00 27.77 23.14
N ASN A 383 20.72 26.65 23.01
CA ASN A 383 21.15 26.08 21.72
C ASN A 383 20.34 24.85 21.26
N ALA A 384 19.15 24.60 21.81
CA ALA A 384 18.42 23.38 21.49
C ALA A 384 17.64 23.46 20.16
N PRO A 385 17.73 22.45 19.29
CA PRO A 385 17.20 22.50 17.93
C PRO A 385 15.68 22.41 17.84
N GLN A 386 14.99 21.81 18.81
CA GLN A 386 13.52 21.69 18.84
C GLN A 386 12.98 21.67 20.28
N TYR A 387 11.99 22.50 20.58
CA TYR A 387 11.38 22.64 21.91
C TYR A 387 9.95 22.07 22.00
N ALA A 388 9.38 21.62 20.89
CA ALA A 388 7.98 21.20 20.80
C ALA A 388 7.62 20.11 21.83
N ASP A 389 8.58 19.29 22.28
CA ASP A 389 8.35 18.14 23.17
C ASP A 389 8.63 18.39 24.69
N ASN A 390 8.94 19.62 25.11
CA ASN A 390 9.65 19.89 26.37
C ASN A 390 8.83 20.17 27.65
N ALA A 391 7.61 19.66 27.78
CA ALA A 391 7.04 19.59 29.13
C ALA A 391 7.74 18.44 29.85
N LEU A 392 8.60 18.71 30.85
CA LEU A 392 9.14 17.69 31.77
C LEU A 392 7.97 17.05 32.53
N ARG A 393 7.25 16.14 31.88
CA ARG A 393 6.16 15.36 32.48
C ARG A 393 6.79 14.14 33.11
N VAL A 394 6.87 14.15 34.44
CA VAL A 394 7.18 12.94 35.22
C VAL A 394 6.04 11.94 34.95
N SER A 395 6.38 10.71 34.57
CA SER A 395 5.37 9.65 34.40
C SER A 395 4.69 9.37 35.74
N THR A 396 3.44 9.83 35.92
CA THR A 396 2.66 9.68 37.17
C THR A 396 1.85 8.38 37.24
N GLY A 397 2.00 7.47 36.27
CA GLY A 397 1.42 6.13 36.37
C GLY A 397 -0.11 6.04 36.23
N THR A 398 -0.83 7.14 35.93
CA THR A 398 -2.21 7.05 35.43
C THR A 398 -2.19 6.85 33.92
N ALA A 399 -2.85 5.81 33.44
CA ALA A 399 -3.01 5.52 32.02
C ALA A 399 -3.67 6.73 31.33
N VAL A 400 -2.87 7.52 30.61
CA VAL A 400 -3.35 8.48 29.64
C VAL A 400 -3.53 7.68 28.34
N GLU A 401 -4.75 7.20 28.09
CA GLU A 401 -5.16 6.53 26.84
C GLU A 401 -5.10 7.43 25.59
N ALA A 402 -4.58 8.65 25.69
CA ALA A 402 -4.36 9.53 24.56
C ALA A 402 -2.87 9.55 24.20
N ILE A 403 -2.52 8.85 23.12
CA ILE A 403 -1.52 9.17 22.06
C ILE A 403 -1.39 7.87 21.23
N ALA A 404 -2.43 7.55 20.45
CA ALA A 404 -2.32 6.64 19.30
C ALA A 404 -1.95 7.39 18.01
N SER A 405 -1.79 8.71 18.08
CA SER A 405 -1.34 9.57 16.98
C SER A 405 0.19 9.66 16.97
N LYS A 406 0.85 8.64 16.44
CA LYS A 406 2.23 8.75 15.93
C LYS A 406 2.57 7.76 14.81
N VAL A 407 1.55 7.30 14.08
CA VAL A 407 1.72 6.23 13.06
C VAL A 407 1.64 6.74 11.63
N ARG A 408 1.17 7.96 11.36
CA ARG A 408 1.03 8.44 9.97
C ARG A 408 2.14 9.34 9.45
N GLU A 409 3.05 9.78 10.31
CA GLU A 409 4.38 10.16 9.83
C GLU A 409 5.29 8.95 9.89
N ASP A 410 5.67 8.50 8.68
CA ASP A 410 6.94 7.85 8.41
C ASP A 410 6.87 6.30 8.20
N MET A 411 5.73 5.67 7.90
CA MET A 411 5.76 4.25 7.47
C MET A 411 6.35 4.04 6.05
N THR A 412 6.16 4.99 5.14
CA THR A 412 6.76 4.96 3.79
C THR A 412 8.08 5.73 3.68
N LEU A 413 8.51 6.41 4.74
CA LEU A 413 9.73 7.23 4.79
C LEU A 413 10.73 6.79 5.91
N ARG A 414 10.34 6.00 6.94
CA ARG A 414 11.27 5.39 7.94
C ARG A 414 12.19 4.35 7.33
N TYR A 415 11.88 3.94 6.10
CA TYR A 415 12.71 3.07 5.32
C TYR A 415 13.20 3.91 4.14
N ASN A 416 14.38 4.50 4.27
CA ASN A 416 15.28 4.42 3.14
C ASN A 416 15.85 3.00 3.26
N PRO A 417 15.21 1.97 2.65
CA PRO A 417 15.74 0.63 2.72
C PRO A 417 17.18 0.69 2.22
N VAL A 418 18.05 -0.05 2.87
CA VAL A 418 19.32 -0.38 2.24
C VAL A 418 18.95 -1.03 0.91
N GLU A 419 19.27 -0.37 -0.20
CA GLU A 419 19.08 -0.95 -1.52
C GLU A 419 19.85 -2.27 -1.54
N LEU A 420 19.09 -3.37 -1.61
CA LEU A 420 19.57 -4.72 -1.40
C LEU A 420 19.25 -5.55 -2.64
N THR A 421 20.22 -6.29 -3.13
CA THR A 421 20.07 -7.20 -4.26
C THR A 421 20.63 -8.58 -3.92
N THR A 422 20.20 -9.57 -4.68
CA THR A 422 20.82 -10.90 -4.77
C THR A 422 21.49 -11.06 -6.14
N ASP A 423 22.35 -12.06 -6.32
CA ASP A 423 23.07 -12.26 -7.60
C ASP A 423 22.20 -12.93 -8.69
N LYS A 424 21.13 -13.61 -8.30
CA LYS A 424 20.21 -14.35 -9.19
C LYS A 424 18.76 -14.21 -8.75
N VAL A 425 17.87 -14.44 -9.71
CA VAL A 425 16.40 -14.41 -9.54
C VAL A 425 15.81 -15.69 -8.93
N ARG A 426 16.58 -16.80 -8.95
CA ARG A 426 16.21 -18.14 -8.48
C ARG A 426 17.47 -18.96 -8.20
N TYR A 427 17.40 -19.86 -7.23
CA TYR A 427 18.49 -20.74 -6.82
C TYR A 427 18.05 -22.20 -6.82
N GLU A 428 18.95 -23.10 -7.24
CA GLU A 428 18.80 -24.53 -6.99
C GLU A 428 19.04 -24.82 -5.49
N PRO A 429 18.42 -25.87 -4.92
CA PRO A 429 18.67 -26.26 -3.53
C PRO A 429 20.15 -26.49 -3.22
N GLY A 430 20.60 -26.02 -2.05
CA GLY A 430 22.00 -26.08 -1.63
C GLY A 430 22.96 -25.09 -2.31
N ASN A 431 22.50 -24.27 -3.27
CA ASN A 431 23.33 -23.21 -3.85
C ASN A 431 23.60 -22.08 -2.85
N THR A 432 24.54 -21.21 -3.19
CA THR A 432 24.85 -20.00 -2.42
C THR A 432 24.18 -18.80 -3.06
N VAL A 433 23.47 -18.03 -2.25
CA VAL A 433 22.95 -16.69 -2.56
C VAL A 433 23.98 -15.68 -2.12
N VAL A 434 24.30 -14.74 -3.00
CA VAL A 434 25.17 -13.61 -2.71
C VAL A 434 24.31 -12.36 -2.58
N PHE A 435 24.29 -11.77 -1.39
CA PHE A 435 23.60 -10.53 -1.13
C PHE A 435 24.56 -9.35 -1.27
N THR A 436 24.08 -8.27 -1.88
CA THR A 436 24.83 -7.01 -1.99
C THR A 436 23.96 -5.84 -1.53
N ALA A 437 24.44 -5.11 -0.54
CA ALA A 437 23.89 -3.85 -0.11
C ALA A 437 24.56 -2.69 -0.87
N LYS A 438 23.79 -1.66 -1.23
CA LYS A 438 24.35 -0.45 -1.86
C LYS A 438 25.39 0.25 -0.99
N TYR A 439 25.17 0.25 0.33
CA TYR A 439 26.06 0.84 1.32
C TYR A 439 26.60 -0.22 2.27
N VAL A 440 27.75 0.06 2.89
CA VAL A 440 28.29 -0.77 3.98
C VAL A 440 27.27 -0.77 5.13
N LEU A 441 26.88 -1.97 5.57
CA LEU A 441 25.89 -2.13 6.63
C LEU A 441 26.46 -1.64 7.98
N PRO A 442 25.62 -1.09 8.87
CA PRO A 442 26.05 -0.67 10.20
C PRO A 442 26.71 -1.83 10.97
N ALA A 443 27.68 -1.54 11.84
CA ALA A 443 28.53 -2.54 12.49
C ALA A 443 27.77 -3.60 13.32
N ASN A 444 26.53 -3.31 13.73
CA ASN A 444 25.65 -4.21 14.48
C ASN A 444 24.49 -4.78 13.65
N ALA A 445 24.56 -4.69 12.33
CA ALA A 445 23.56 -5.29 11.45
C ALA A 445 23.63 -6.82 11.45
N LYS A 446 22.47 -7.44 11.56
CA LYS A 446 22.25 -8.88 11.47
C LYS A 446 21.30 -9.19 10.34
N VAL A 447 21.33 -10.43 9.87
CA VAL A 447 20.31 -10.95 8.96
C VAL A 447 19.76 -12.25 9.53
N ARG A 448 18.44 -12.43 9.40
CA ARG A 448 17.78 -13.72 9.60
C ARG A 448 17.12 -14.14 8.30
N TYR A 449 17.20 -15.44 8.01
CA TYR A 449 16.54 -16.04 6.86
C TYR A 449 15.33 -16.81 7.37
N LEU A 450 14.14 -16.46 6.88
CA LEU A 450 12.87 -17.02 7.35
C LEU A 450 12.19 -17.82 6.24
N HIS A 451 11.58 -18.94 6.60
CA HIS A 451 10.53 -19.57 5.81
C HIS A 451 9.21 -19.41 6.56
N GLY A 452 8.25 -18.68 5.98
CA GLY A 452 7.13 -18.16 6.76
C GLY A 452 7.64 -17.32 7.93
N ASN A 453 7.21 -17.63 9.15
CA ASN A 453 7.70 -17.01 10.38
C ASN A 453 8.71 -17.88 11.17
N THR A 454 9.35 -18.84 10.50
CA THR A 454 10.35 -19.71 11.12
C THR A 454 11.74 -19.29 10.69
N VAL A 455 12.59 -18.94 11.66
CA VAL A 455 13.99 -18.59 11.41
C VAL A 455 14.79 -19.85 11.10
N VAL A 456 15.31 -19.92 9.88
CA VAL A 456 16.16 -21.02 9.39
C VAL A 456 17.61 -20.82 9.83
N LYS A 457 18.09 -19.57 9.74
CA LYS A 457 19.47 -19.21 10.11
C LYS A 457 19.56 -17.71 10.42
N THR A 458 20.53 -17.34 11.25
CA THR A 458 20.91 -15.95 11.53
C THR A 458 22.41 -15.76 11.32
N ASP A 459 22.82 -14.66 10.69
CA ASP A 459 24.23 -14.29 10.49
C ASP A 459 24.50 -12.84 10.96
N GLU A 460 25.72 -12.61 11.45
CA GLU A 460 26.25 -11.27 11.74
C GLU A 460 26.87 -10.68 10.46
N ILE A 461 26.32 -9.56 9.98
CA ILE A 461 26.70 -8.96 8.69
C ILE A 461 27.13 -7.50 8.80
N GLY A 462 27.22 -6.96 10.02
CA GLY A 462 27.64 -5.59 10.24
C GLY A 462 29.04 -5.31 9.71
N GLY A 463 29.20 -4.12 9.11
CA GLY A 463 30.44 -3.71 8.43
C GLY A 463 30.67 -4.37 7.07
N LYS A 464 29.76 -5.23 6.60
CA LYS A 464 29.83 -5.82 5.26
C LYS A 464 28.98 -5.03 4.27
N GLN A 465 29.41 -5.00 3.03
CA GLN A 465 28.59 -4.60 1.88
C GLN A 465 28.05 -5.82 1.12
N ARG A 466 28.71 -6.98 1.27
CA ARG A 466 28.39 -8.23 0.58
C ARG A 466 28.54 -9.41 1.54
N TRP A 467 27.64 -10.39 1.47
CA TRP A 467 27.72 -11.64 2.23
C TRP A 467 26.99 -12.76 1.51
N ASP A 468 27.26 -13.99 1.95
CA ASP A 468 26.80 -15.21 1.30
C ASP A 468 25.92 -16.04 2.24
N TRP A 469 24.91 -16.70 1.68
CA TRP A 469 24.08 -17.68 2.39
C TRP A 469 23.89 -18.93 1.55
N LYS A 470 24.20 -20.11 2.12
CA LYS A 470 23.88 -21.38 1.49
C LYS A 470 22.43 -21.75 1.80
N VAL A 471 21.59 -21.81 0.77
CA VAL A 471 20.16 -22.12 0.94
C VAL A 471 19.96 -23.57 1.36
N PRO A 472 18.85 -23.90 2.06
CA PRO A 472 18.52 -25.27 2.41
C PRO A 472 18.32 -26.20 1.20
N ALA A 473 18.16 -27.50 1.49
CA ALA A 473 17.97 -28.54 0.46
C ALA A 473 16.52 -28.65 -0.02
N ASP A 474 15.57 -27.98 0.64
CA ASP A 474 14.16 -27.99 0.26
C ASP A 474 13.96 -27.23 -1.05
N ASN A 475 13.30 -27.89 -1.99
CA ASN A 475 12.99 -27.34 -3.30
C ASN A 475 11.61 -26.67 -3.30
N PHE A 476 11.38 -25.77 -4.24
CA PHE A 476 10.16 -24.97 -4.38
C PHE A 476 9.79 -24.24 -3.10
N THR A 477 10.77 -23.56 -2.51
CA THR A 477 10.63 -22.90 -1.21
C THR A 477 11.03 -21.43 -1.28
N GLY A 478 10.08 -20.56 -0.90
CA GLY A 478 10.31 -19.14 -0.71
C GLY A 478 10.87 -18.83 0.67
N TYR A 479 11.86 -17.94 0.71
CA TYR A 479 12.43 -17.42 1.96
C TYR A 479 12.45 -15.89 1.97
N MET A 480 12.43 -15.32 3.17
CA MET A 480 12.68 -13.90 3.42
C MET A 480 14.05 -13.73 4.05
N ALA A 481 14.92 -12.89 3.48
CA ALA A 481 16.10 -12.40 4.18
C ALA A 481 15.76 -11.04 4.81
N GLU A 482 15.64 -11.01 6.14
CA GLU A 482 15.37 -9.79 6.88
C GLU A 482 16.67 -9.29 7.53
N ILE A 483 17.13 -8.12 7.08
CA ILE A 483 18.24 -7.40 7.69
C ILE A 483 17.68 -6.50 8.77
N TYR A 484 18.23 -6.60 9.98
CA TYR A 484 17.79 -5.80 11.10
C TYR A 484 18.99 -5.29 11.90
N LEU A 485 18.81 -4.13 12.52
CA LEU A 485 19.73 -3.68 13.57
C LEU A 485 19.27 -4.26 14.90
N ASP A 486 20.16 -5.00 15.52
CA ASP A 486 20.05 -5.33 16.92
C ASP A 486 20.82 -4.27 17.72
N ASN A 487 20.08 -3.29 18.25
CA ASN A 487 20.65 -2.27 19.14
C ASN A 487 20.66 -2.73 20.61
N GLY A 488 20.31 -4.00 20.87
CA GLY A 488 20.23 -4.60 22.21
C GLY A 488 19.00 -4.22 23.05
N THR A 489 18.01 -3.53 22.45
CA THR A 489 16.70 -3.17 23.07
C THR A 489 15.51 -3.46 22.16
N SER A 490 15.69 -3.32 20.86
CA SER A 490 14.67 -3.53 19.84
C SER A 490 15.37 -3.92 18.55
N GLU A 491 14.72 -4.78 17.79
CA GLU A 491 15.15 -5.11 16.44
C GLU A 491 14.44 -4.15 15.49
N GLN A 492 15.22 -3.45 14.67
CA GLN A 492 14.68 -2.58 13.64
C GLN A 492 15.00 -3.20 12.28
N THR A 493 13.98 -3.63 11.55
CA THR A 493 14.12 -4.06 10.15
C THR A 493 14.66 -2.89 9.32
N LEU A 494 15.78 -3.12 8.65
CA LEU A 494 16.42 -2.18 7.74
C LEU A 494 16.03 -2.41 6.29
N ALA A 495 15.97 -3.69 5.90
CA ALA A 495 15.67 -4.11 4.54
C ALA A 495 15.23 -5.57 4.56
N THR A 496 14.43 -5.92 3.56
CA THR A 496 14.00 -7.28 3.28
C THR A 496 14.27 -7.60 1.81
N ILE A 497 14.43 -8.88 1.50
CA ILE A 497 14.44 -9.39 0.13
C ILE A 497 13.95 -10.83 0.11
N GLY A 498 13.13 -11.17 -0.88
CA GLY A 498 12.72 -12.54 -1.13
C GLY A 498 13.84 -13.38 -1.74
N VAL A 499 13.86 -14.68 -1.47
CA VAL A 499 14.75 -15.66 -2.12
C VAL A 499 13.92 -16.86 -2.57
N ASP A 500 13.92 -17.13 -3.87
CA ASP A 500 13.28 -18.31 -4.47
C ASP A 500 14.30 -19.45 -4.60
N VAL A 501 14.01 -20.56 -3.92
CA VAL A 501 14.73 -21.83 -4.08
C VAL A 501 13.83 -22.80 -4.81
N SER A 502 13.94 -22.85 -6.13
CA SER A 502 13.15 -23.72 -7.00
C SER A 502 14.05 -24.31 -8.06
N THR A 503 13.81 -25.52 -8.54
CA THR A 503 14.50 -26.11 -9.71
C THR A 503 13.84 -25.75 -11.04
N GLU A 504 12.55 -25.39 -11.01
CA GLU A 504 11.74 -25.11 -12.19
C GLU A 504 11.16 -23.70 -12.11
N TRP A 505 11.48 -22.86 -13.09
CA TRP A 505 11.01 -21.47 -13.14
C TRP A 505 9.50 -21.35 -13.34
N GLY A 506 8.88 -22.30 -14.06
CA GLY A 506 7.45 -22.33 -14.34
C GLY A 506 6.58 -22.63 -13.12
N ARG A 507 7.16 -23.11 -12.02
CA ARG A 507 6.44 -23.37 -10.77
C ARG A 507 5.94 -22.06 -10.13
N PHE A 508 6.80 -21.05 -10.04
CA PHE A 508 6.48 -19.75 -9.44
C PHE A 508 6.82 -18.62 -10.40
N PRO A 509 6.11 -18.51 -11.54
CA PRO A 509 6.49 -17.57 -12.58
C PRO A 509 6.41 -16.13 -12.08
N ARG A 510 7.44 -15.37 -12.44
CA ARG A 510 7.54 -13.91 -12.32
C ARG A 510 8.10 -13.45 -13.65
N TYR A 511 7.27 -12.83 -14.47
CA TYR A 511 7.52 -12.67 -15.89
C TYR A 511 7.58 -11.18 -16.23
N GLY A 512 8.75 -10.73 -16.69
CA GLY A 512 8.99 -9.36 -17.13
C GLY A 512 9.09 -9.27 -18.64
N PHE A 513 9.47 -8.10 -19.13
CA PHE A 513 9.67 -7.89 -20.58
C PHE A 513 10.85 -6.98 -20.87
N VAL A 514 11.32 -7.03 -22.12
CA VAL A 514 12.15 -6.03 -22.76
C VAL A 514 11.58 -5.74 -24.14
N SER A 515 11.69 -4.50 -24.60
CA SER A 515 11.02 -4.08 -25.84
C SER A 515 11.83 -3.11 -26.72
N HIS A 516 13.00 -2.63 -26.29
CA HIS A 516 13.87 -1.73 -27.05
C HIS A 516 15.25 -2.33 -27.30
N TYR A 517 15.71 -2.32 -28.56
CA TYR A 517 16.94 -3.01 -29.01
C TYR A 517 17.83 -2.12 -29.88
N GLY A 518 17.80 -0.81 -29.63
CA GLY A 518 18.65 0.16 -30.34
C GLY A 518 20.14 -0.03 -30.05
N SER A 519 20.98 0.71 -30.78
CA SER A 519 22.45 0.69 -30.62
C SER A 519 22.91 1.26 -29.27
N ASP A 520 22.01 1.94 -28.55
CA ASP A 520 22.20 2.47 -27.20
C ASP A 520 22.20 1.38 -26.10
N LYS A 521 21.72 0.16 -26.42
CA LYS A 521 21.74 -0.98 -25.50
C LYS A 521 23.12 -1.64 -25.42
N THR A 522 24.10 -0.87 -24.94
CA THR A 522 25.45 -1.38 -24.63
C THR A 522 25.39 -2.39 -23.47
N PRO A 523 26.43 -3.23 -23.25
CA PRO A 523 26.47 -4.15 -22.11
C PRO A 523 26.22 -3.46 -20.76
N GLU A 524 26.70 -2.24 -20.57
CA GLU A 524 26.54 -1.47 -19.32
C GLU A 524 25.10 -0.97 -19.14
N GLN A 525 24.46 -0.50 -20.21
CA GLN A 525 23.08 -0.04 -20.15
C GLN A 525 22.13 -1.22 -19.91
N VAL A 526 22.32 -2.31 -20.65
CA VAL A 526 21.59 -3.56 -20.44
C VAL A 526 21.78 -4.08 -19.03
N LYS A 527 23.00 -4.04 -18.48
CA LYS A 527 23.25 -4.48 -17.10
C LYS A 527 22.39 -3.72 -16.09
N LYS A 528 22.24 -2.40 -16.21
CA LYS A 528 21.39 -1.61 -15.28
C LYS A 528 19.93 -2.06 -15.31
N GLU A 529 19.41 -2.33 -16.50
CA GLU A 529 18.03 -2.78 -16.70
C GLU A 529 17.84 -4.22 -16.17
N VAL A 530 18.81 -5.10 -16.41
CA VAL A 530 18.81 -6.46 -15.86
C VAL A 530 18.98 -6.47 -14.34
N ASP A 531 19.78 -5.56 -13.76
CA ASP A 531 19.91 -5.42 -12.30
C ASP A 531 18.54 -5.07 -11.66
N MET A 532 17.73 -4.23 -12.33
CA MET A 532 16.36 -3.91 -11.89
C MET A 532 15.41 -5.10 -12.05
N LEU A 533 15.42 -5.79 -13.21
CA LEU A 533 14.63 -7.01 -13.41
C LEU A 533 14.97 -8.10 -12.40
N ASN A 534 16.25 -8.22 -12.05
CA ASN A 534 16.72 -9.12 -11.02
C ASN A 534 16.23 -8.70 -9.63
N ARG A 535 16.19 -7.39 -9.33
CA ARG A 535 15.61 -6.88 -8.08
C ARG A 535 14.12 -7.21 -7.93
N TYR A 536 13.39 -7.32 -9.04
CA TYR A 536 12.00 -7.78 -9.05
C TYR A 536 11.84 -9.30 -9.14
N HIS A 537 12.95 -10.05 -9.08
CA HIS A 537 12.99 -11.52 -9.13
C HIS A 537 12.42 -12.12 -10.42
N MET A 538 12.61 -11.45 -11.56
CA MET A 538 12.01 -11.87 -12.83
C MET A 538 12.65 -13.16 -13.38
N THR A 539 11.99 -14.29 -13.15
CA THR A 539 12.42 -15.63 -13.59
C THR A 539 12.43 -15.83 -15.10
N GLY A 540 11.64 -15.06 -15.84
CA GLY A 540 11.65 -15.07 -17.30
C GLY A 540 11.29 -13.71 -17.88
N ILE A 541 11.77 -13.45 -19.09
CA ILE A 541 11.63 -12.17 -19.78
C ILE A 541 11.11 -12.42 -21.19
N GLN A 542 10.00 -11.77 -21.54
CA GLN A 542 9.49 -11.69 -22.90
C GLN A 542 10.26 -10.63 -23.70
N PHE A 543 10.86 -11.04 -24.80
CA PHE A 543 11.47 -10.13 -25.78
C PHE A 543 10.38 -9.76 -26.79
N TYR A 544 9.74 -8.61 -26.58
CA TYR A 544 8.64 -8.13 -27.41
C TYR A 544 9.18 -7.36 -28.62
N ASP A 545 8.59 -7.54 -29.81
CA ASP A 545 8.95 -6.88 -31.08
C ASP A 545 10.45 -6.84 -31.39
N TRP A 546 11.12 -7.97 -31.20
CA TRP A 546 12.53 -8.15 -31.53
C TRP A 546 12.73 -8.64 -32.98
N GLN A 547 11.74 -9.32 -33.53
CA GLN A 547 11.87 -10.06 -34.78
C GLN A 547 11.83 -9.15 -36.02
N TRP A 548 12.44 -9.62 -37.12
CA TRP A 548 12.39 -8.90 -38.41
C TRP A 548 11.00 -8.98 -39.06
N LYS A 549 10.45 -10.18 -39.17
CA LYS A 549 9.11 -10.47 -39.69
C LYS A 549 8.51 -11.62 -38.89
N HIS A 550 7.19 -11.64 -38.70
CA HIS A 550 6.51 -12.72 -37.96
C HIS A 550 6.67 -14.12 -38.61
N HIS A 551 6.94 -14.19 -39.91
CA HIS A 551 7.14 -15.47 -40.61
C HIS A 551 8.62 -15.80 -40.85
N ILE A 552 9.50 -14.81 -40.73
CA ILE A 552 10.97 -14.96 -40.82
C ILE A 552 11.58 -14.13 -39.68
N PRO A 553 11.57 -14.68 -38.44
CA PRO A 553 11.86 -13.84 -37.27
C PRO A 553 13.32 -13.41 -37.22
N TYR A 554 14.23 -14.30 -37.62
CA TYR A 554 15.65 -14.04 -37.71
C TYR A 554 16.10 -13.81 -39.17
N PRO A 555 16.58 -12.60 -39.53
CA PRO A 555 17.15 -12.34 -40.84
C PRO A 555 18.57 -12.92 -40.91
N GLN A 556 18.77 -13.94 -41.74
CA GLN A 556 20.07 -14.55 -41.94
C GLN A 556 21.10 -13.52 -42.46
N ASP A 557 22.34 -13.61 -41.97
CA ASP A 557 23.49 -12.78 -42.37
C ASP A 557 23.33 -11.26 -42.14
N SER A 558 22.39 -10.85 -41.27
CA SER A 558 22.22 -9.45 -40.87
C SER A 558 22.56 -9.21 -39.40
N THR A 559 23.22 -8.08 -39.13
CA THR A 559 23.50 -7.58 -37.77
C THR A 559 22.50 -6.52 -37.30
N LYS A 560 21.65 -6.02 -38.22
CA LYS A 560 20.67 -4.96 -37.96
C LYS A 560 19.44 -5.13 -38.86
N TRP A 561 18.24 -4.97 -38.31
CA TRP A 561 17.01 -4.98 -39.09
C TRP A 561 15.98 -3.99 -38.55
N LYS A 562 14.85 -3.89 -39.25
CA LYS A 562 13.66 -3.17 -38.82
C LYS A 562 12.64 -4.15 -38.28
N ASP A 563 12.07 -3.88 -37.12
CA ASP A 563 10.92 -4.64 -36.60
C ASP A 563 9.61 -4.19 -37.27
N ILE A 564 8.48 -4.73 -36.80
CA ILE A 564 7.13 -4.37 -37.28
C ILE A 564 6.82 -2.87 -37.07
N GLY A 565 7.30 -2.28 -35.97
CA GLY A 565 7.18 -0.85 -35.67
C GLY A 565 8.16 0.04 -36.45
N LEU A 566 8.94 -0.52 -37.38
CA LEU A 566 9.99 0.15 -38.15
C LEU A 566 11.13 0.73 -37.31
N ARG A 567 11.33 0.20 -36.09
CA ARG A 567 12.42 0.56 -35.17
C ARG A 567 13.68 -0.21 -35.54
N ASP A 568 14.84 0.40 -35.28
CA ASP A 568 16.11 -0.29 -35.48
C ASP A 568 16.32 -1.33 -34.39
N VAL A 569 16.53 -2.58 -34.79
CA VAL A 569 16.92 -3.69 -33.93
C VAL A 569 18.34 -4.13 -34.27
N TYR A 570 19.20 -4.17 -33.26
CA TYR A 570 20.57 -4.64 -33.39
C TYR A 570 20.72 -6.02 -32.76
N LYS A 571 21.33 -6.96 -33.51
CA LYS A 571 21.62 -8.31 -33.02
C LYS A 571 22.43 -8.28 -31.71
N SER A 572 23.43 -7.42 -31.65
CA SER A 572 24.28 -7.24 -30.47
C SER A 572 23.49 -6.83 -29.23
N SER A 573 22.45 -6.00 -29.38
CA SER A 573 21.60 -5.57 -28.26
C SER A 573 20.80 -6.73 -27.68
N ILE A 574 20.24 -7.59 -28.55
CA ILE A 574 19.56 -8.83 -28.14
C ILE A 574 20.53 -9.77 -27.43
N GLU A 575 21.72 -9.99 -28.01
CA GLU A 575 22.75 -10.85 -27.41
C GLU A 575 23.23 -10.31 -26.05
N ASN A 576 23.36 -9.00 -25.90
CA ASN A 576 23.69 -8.36 -24.63
C ASN A 576 22.63 -8.68 -23.56
N TYR A 577 21.34 -8.52 -23.88
CA TYR A 577 20.26 -8.87 -22.94
C TYR A 577 20.29 -10.36 -22.59
N ILE A 578 20.35 -11.24 -23.58
CA ILE A 578 20.37 -12.69 -23.35
C ILE A 578 21.53 -13.07 -22.41
N ASN A 579 22.74 -12.57 -22.69
CA ASN A 579 23.92 -12.89 -21.88
C ASN A 579 23.78 -12.40 -20.43
N GLN A 580 23.29 -11.18 -20.21
CA GLN A 580 23.12 -10.61 -18.86
C GLN A 580 21.98 -11.31 -18.10
N LEU A 581 20.85 -11.59 -18.77
CA LEU A 581 19.71 -12.30 -18.18
C LEU A 581 20.05 -13.74 -17.81
N HIS A 582 20.78 -14.46 -18.66
CA HIS A 582 21.32 -15.79 -18.33
C HIS A 582 22.28 -15.72 -17.13
N GLY A 583 23.05 -14.63 -17.01
CA GLY A 583 23.96 -14.40 -15.88
C GLY A 583 23.25 -14.37 -14.52
N VAL A 584 22.05 -13.80 -14.45
CA VAL A 584 21.21 -13.76 -13.23
C VAL A 584 20.23 -14.94 -13.13
N GLY A 585 20.25 -15.87 -14.09
CA GLY A 585 19.42 -17.08 -14.10
C GLY A 585 18.00 -16.91 -14.64
N SER A 586 17.70 -15.79 -15.32
CA SER A 586 16.41 -15.55 -15.97
C SER A 586 16.31 -16.28 -17.32
N LYS A 587 15.10 -16.73 -17.67
CA LYS A 587 14.78 -17.33 -18.97
C LYS A 587 14.49 -16.25 -20.02
N CYS A 588 15.07 -16.38 -21.21
CA CYS A 588 14.83 -15.47 -22.32
C CYS A 588 13.82 -16.09 -23.29
N MET A 589 12.64 -15.49 -23.41
CA MET A 589 11.54 -15.98 -24.20
C MET A 589 11.29 -15.03 -25.37
N PHE A 590 11.49 -15.50 -26.60
CA PHE A 590 11.23 -14.65 -27.75
C PHE A 590 9.74 -14.61 -28.07
N TYR A 591 9.24 -13.44 -28.48
CA TYR A 591 7.85 -13.24 -28.91
C TYR A 591 7.67 -13.57 -30.40
N ASP A 592 6.55 -14.17 -30.75
CA ASP A 592 6.00 -14.15 -32.12
C ASP A 592 4.53 -14.60 -32.18
N LEU A 593 3.82 -14.22 -33.25
CA LEU A 593 2.45 -14.69 -33.52
C LEU A 593 2.44 -16.10 -34.10
N VAL A 594 1.51 -16.95 -33.65
CA VAL A 594 1.33 -18.32 -34.18
C VAL A 594 0.92 -18.38 -35.66
N TYR A 595 0.40 -17.27 -36.19
CA TYR A 595 -0.19 -17.20 -37.53
C TYR A 595 0.12 -15.89 -38.29
N GLY A 596 1.10 -15.11 -37.84
CA GLY A 596 1.37 -13.79 -38.39
C GLY A 596 2.26 -13.82 -39.64
N VAL A 597 1.90 -13.07 -40.66
CA VAL A 597 2.76 -12.76 -41.82
C VAL A 597 2.88 -11.24 -41.96
N THR A 598 4.07 -10.70 -41.75
CA THR A 598 4.37 -9.27 -41.94
C THR A 598 4.24 -8.87 -43.42
N GLY A 599 3.41 -7.86 -43.70
CA GLY A 599 3.23 -7.26 -45.01
C GLY A 599 4.47 -6.51 -45.53
N ARG A 600 4.43 -6.09 -46.80
CA ARG A 600 5.53 -5.33 -47.41
C ARG A 600 5.34 -3.82 -47.23
N MET A 601 6.46 -3.11 -47.26
CA MET A 601 6.49 -1.66 -47.38
C MET A 601 6.95 -1.30 -48.80
N VAL A 602 6.16 -0.49 -49.51
CA VAL A 602 6.49 0.04 -50.84
C VAL A 602 6.44 1.56 -50.76
N ASN A 603 7.53 2.23 -51.14
CA ASN A 603 7.65 3.70 -51.05
C ASN A 603 7.30 4.26 -49.65
N ASN A 604 7.78 3.59 -48.59
CA ASN A 604 7.51 3.92 -47.18
C ASN A 604 6.01 3.91 -46.79
N LYS A 605 5.18 3.16 -47.52
CA LYS A 605 3.79 2.92 -47.16
C LYS A 605 3.51 1.42 -47.11
N PRO A 606 2.64 0.95 -46.20
CA PRO A 606 2.24 -0.45 -46.20
C PRO A 606 1.51 -0.77 -47.50
N GLU A 607 1.93 -1.86 -48.13
CA GLU A 607 1.27 -2.37 -49.32
C GLU A 607 0.07 -3.23 -48.92
N THR A 608 -1.08 -2.95 -49.50
CA THR A 608 -2.28 -3.77 -49.37
C THR A 608 -2.44 -4.58 -50.64
N VAL A 609 -2.28 -5.89 -50.54
CA VAL A 609 -2.50 -6.85 -51.63
C VAL A 609 -3.60 -7.82 -51.24
N ASP A 610 -4.28 -8.40 -52.23
CA ASP A 610 -5.35 -9.37 -51.98
C ASP A 610 -4.81 -10.71 -51.41
N ASN A 611 -3.57 -11.07 -51.74
CA ASN A 611 -2.88 -12.26 -51.22
C ASN A 611 -1.34 -12.14 -51.29
N PHE A 612 -0.63 -13.00 -50.56
CA PHE A 612 0.84 -13.00 -50.40
C PHE A 612 1.59 -13.97 -51.32
N ASP A 613 0.94 -14.53 -52.35
CA ASP A 613 1.58 -15.53 -53.21
C ASP A 613 2.82 -14.97 -53.93
N GLY A 614 3.87 -15.78 -54.02
CA GLY A 614 5.10 -15.44 -54.75
C GLY A 614 6.15 -14.68 -53.94
N HIS A 615 5.93 -14.49 -52.64
CA HIS A 615 6.85 -13.81 -51.74
C HIS A 615 7.23 -14.69 -50.54
N ASP A 616 8.51 -14.65 -50.16
CA ASP A 616 9.06 -15.28 -48.94
C ASP A 616 8.78 -16.80 -48.79
N GLY A 617 8.37 -17.48 -49.87
CA GLY A 617 8.06 -18.91 -49.89
C GLY A 617 6.71 -19.28 -49.27
N ILE A 618 5.83 -18.30 -49.07
CA ILE A 618 4.51 -18.49 -48.45
C ILE A 618 3.44 -18.62 -49.53
N SER A 619 2.42 -19.44 -49.26
CA SER A 619 1.21 -19.50 -50.07
C SER A 619 -0.02 -19.05 -49.29
N SER A 620 -0.84 -18.24 -49.95
CA SER A 620 -2.18 -17.86 -49.53
C SER A 620 -3.12 -19.05 -49.32
N ASP A 621 -2.85 -20.21 -49.93
CA ASP A 621 -3.61 -21.45 -49.72
C ASP A 621 -3.50 -21.95 -48.27
N TRP A 622 -2.51 -21.48 -47.51
CA TRP A 622 -2.30 -21.86 -46.12
C TRP A 622 -2.98 -20.90 -45.13
N GLY A 623 -3.55 -19.80 -45.61
CA GLY A 623 -4.10 -18.73 -44.79
C GLY A 623 -5.61 -18.70 -44.68
N TRP A 624 -6.14 -17.73 -43.92
CA TRP A 624 -7.58 -17.52 -43.87
C TRP A 624 -8.00 -16.61 -45.00
N ILE A 625 -9.12 -16.96 -45.62
CA ILE A 625 -9.64 -16.26 -46.78
C ILE A 625 -11.06 -15.79 -46.49
N ASP A 626 -11.29 -14.50 -46.74
CA ASP A 626 -12.62 -13.88 -46.79
C ASP A 626 -13.14 -13.90 -48.23
N LEU A 627 -14.42 -14.27 -48.40
CA LEU A 627 -15.09 -14.35 -49.70
C LEU A 627 -16.04 -13.15 -49.88
N HIS A 628 -15.69 -12.25 -50.79
CA HIS A 628 -16.52 -11.10 -51.15
C HIS A 628 -17.27 -11.36 -52.45
N ALA A 629 -18.60 -11.36 -52.45
CA ALA A 629 -19.37 -11.61 -53.68
C ALA A 629 -19.13 -10.53 -54.75
N LYS A 630 -18.91 -10.95 -56.00
CA LYS A 630 -18.80 -10.05 -57.17
C LYS A 630 -20.15 -9.81 -57.83
N GLU A 631 -20.37 -8.60 -58.35
CA GLU A 631 -21.45 -8.35 -59.31
C GLU A 631 -21.20 -9.17 -60.59
N GLY A 632 -22.13 -10.08 -60.92
CA GLY A 632 -22.01 -11.02 -62.05
C GLY A 632 -21.78 -12.49 -61.66
N GLY A 633 -21.67 -12.80 -60.37
CA GLY A 633 -21.52 -14.18 -59.85
C GLY A 633 -20.05 -14.57 -59.58
N GLY A 634 -19.83 -15.31 -58.49
CA GLY A 634 -18.50 -15.65 -57.97
C GLY A 634 -18.06 -14.79 -56.78
N TYR A 635 -16.88 -15.06 -56.22
CA TYR A 635 -16.31 -14.37 -55.06
C TYR A 635 -14.90 -13.84 -55.35
N ASP A 636 -14.63 -12.60 -54.94
CA ASP A 636 -13.30 -12.03 -54.74
C ASP A 636 -12.71 -12.48 -53.41
N LEU A 637 -11.40 -12.73 -53.43
CA LEU A 637 -10.66 -13.32 -52.33
C LEU A 637 -9.83 -12.25 -51.67
N ARG A 638 -9.91 -12.17 -50.35
CA ARG A 638 -8.95 -11.40 -49.58
C ARG A 638 -8.42 -12.25 -48.45
N GLN A 639 -7.11 -12.44 -48.42
CA GLN A 639 -6.47 -12.99 -47.24
C GLN A 639 -6.77 -12.07 -46.06
N VAL A 640 -7.16 -12.66 -44.93
CA VAL A 640 -7.47 -11.87 -43.73
C VAL A 640 -6.22 -11.12 -43.29
N GLN A 641 -6.38 -9.81 -43.07
CA GLN A 641 -5.28 -8.92 -42.69
C GLN A 641 -5.71 -7.88 -41.66
N TYR A 642 -4.77 -7.46 -40.82
CA TYR A 642 -4.89 -6.38 -39.85
C TYR A 642 -4.00 -5.21 -40.27
N PRO A 643 -4.59 -4.13 -40.80
CA PRO A 643 -3.86 -2.90 -41.08
C PRO A 643 -3.41 -2.23 -39.78
N LEU A 644 -2.13 -1.85 -39.69
CA LEU A 644 -1.52 -1.20 -38.52
C LEU A 644 -1.18 0.28 -38.80
N GLY A 645 -2.02 0.95 -39.58
CA GLY A 645 -1.83 2.35 -39.95
C GLY A 645 -0.61 2.56 -40.85
N ALA A 646 0.45 3.17 -40.33
CA ALA A 646 1.68 3.44 -41.07
C ALA A 646 2.66 2.24 -41.09
N TRP A 647 2.42 1.23 -40.27
CA TRP A 647 3.23 0.02 -40.18
C TRP A 647 2.75 -1.06 -41.15
N PRO A 648 3.59 -2.07 -41.47
CA PRO A 648 3.18 -3.20 -42.28
C PRO A 648 1.93 -3.88 -41.69
N SER A 649 1.00 -4.30 -42.56
CA SER A 649 -0.17 -5.07 -42.12
C SER A 649 0.25 -6.48 -41.68
N ILE A 650 -0.53 -7.11 -40.81
CA ILE A 650 -0.33 -8.52 -40.42
C ILE A 650 -1.37 -9.38 -41.13
N TYR A 651 -0.92 -10.31 -41.96
CA TYR A 651 -1.77 -11.30 -42.64
C TYR A 651 -1.86 -12.57 -41.82
N VAL A 652 -3.03 -13.22 -41.84
CA VAL A 652 -3.36 -14.32 -40.93
C VAL A 652 -3.30 -15.67 -41.62
N MET A 653 -2.57 -16.59 -40.99
CA MET A 653 -2.39 -17.96 -41.45
C MET A 653 -3.26 -18.96 -40.67
N ASN A 654 -3.49 -20.15 -41.22
CA ASN A 654 -4.20 -21.21 -40.51
C ASN A 654 -3.20 -22.07 -39.69
N PRO A 655 -3.23 -22.02 -38.35
CA PRO A 655 -2.37 -22.87 -37.50
C PRO A 655 -2.73 -24.36 -37.58
N GLY A 656 -3.87 -24.73 -38.17
CA GLY A 656 -4.22 -26.11 -38.52
C GLY A 656 -3.65 -26.58 -39.86
N ASN A 657 -3.10 -25.68 -40.68
CA ASN A 657 -2.51 -26.06 -41.97
C ASN A 657 -1.07 -26.57 -41.79
N GLN A 658 -0.82 -27.82 -42.14
CA GLN A 658 0.47 -28.47 -41.92
C GLN A 658 1.64 -27.79 -42.66
N ASN A 659 1.41 -27.19 -43.83
CA ASN A 659 2.44 -26.49 -44.58
C ASN A 659 2.85 -25.19 -43.87
N TRP A 660 1.88 -24.43 -43.36
CA TRP A 660 2.16 -23.26 -42.52
C TRP A 660 2.94 -23.66 -41.26
N VAL A 661 2.47 -24.67 -40.53
CA VAL A 661 3.14 -25.14 -39.31
C VAL A 661 4.57 -25.61 -39.59
N ASN A 662 4.79 -26.33 -40.69
CA ASN A 662 6.13 -26.75 -41.09
C ASN A 662 7.04 -25.56 -41.45
N TYR A 663 6.50 -24.59 -42.19
CA TYR A 663 7.23 -23.37 -42.54
C TYR A 663 7.64 -22.58 -41.30
N LEU A 664 6.67 -22.28 -40.42
CA LEU A 664 6.92 -21.49 -39.21
C LEU A 664 7.84 -22.23 -38.23
N SER A 665 7.68 -23.54 -38.04
CA SER A 665 8.61 -24.36 -37.24
C SER A 665 10.04 -24.25 -37.78
N GLY A 666 10.22 -24.33 -39.10
CA GLY A 666 11.53 -24.13 -39.74
C GLY A 666 12.13 -22.76 -39.46
N SER A 667 11.31 -21.70 -39.50
CA SER A 667 11.74 -20.34 -39.14
C SER A 667 12.09 -20.20 -37.66
N ILE A 668 11.33 -20.80 -36.75
CA ILE A 668 11.60 -20.83 -35.30
C ILE A 668 12.92 -21.56 -35.01
N ASN A 669 13.18 -22.69 -35.67
CA ASN A 669 14.43 -23.43 -35.49
C ASN A 669 15.66 -22.59 -35.89
N LYS A 670 15.53 -21.72 -36.90
CA LYS A 670 16.59 -20.76 -37.24
C LYS A 670 16.84 -19.74 -36.13
N VAL A 671 15.81 -19.34 -35.38
CA VAL A 671 15.99 -18.48 -34.19
C VAL A 671 16.87 -19.18 -33.18
N TYR A 672 16.53 -20.40 -32.76
CA TYR A 672 17.30 -21.15 -31.77
C TYR A 672 18.73 -21.48 -32.22
N GLN A 673 18.96 -21.65 -33.53
CA GLN A 673 20.29 -21.89 -34.09
C GLN A 673 21.20 -20.64 -34.01
N ASN A 674 20.62 -19.45 -33.96
CA ASN A 674 21.38 -18.19 -34.08
C ASN A 674 21.36 -17.32 -32.82
N LEU A 675 20.33 -17.44 -31.99
CA LEU A 675 20.14 -16.70 -30.76
C LEU A 675 19.82 -17.66 -29.63
N ARG A 676 20.48 -17.47 -28.48
CA ARG A 676 20.43 -18.37 -27.33
C ARG A 676 19.15 -18.20 -26.49
N PHE A 677 17.99 -18.08 -27.12
CA PHE A 677 16.72 -18.06 -26.40
C PHE A 677 16.42 -19.41 -25.73
N ASP A 678 15.79 -19.35 -24.56
CA ASP A 678 15.37 -20.53 -23.80
C ASP A 678 14.03 -21.08 -24.27
N GLY A 679 13.20 -20.24 -24.90
CA GLY A 679 11.85 -20.64 -25.25
C GLY A 679 11.13 -19.64 -26.13
N PHE A 680 9.88 -20.00 -26.43
CA PHE A 680 8.99 -19.27 -27.32
C PHE A 680 7.74 -18.83 -26.56
N HIS A 681 7.49 -17.52 -26.54
CA HIS A 681 6.22 -16.93 -26.17
C HIS A 681 5.35 -16.82 -27.41
N ILE A 682 4.40 -17.73 -27.53
CA ILE A 682 3.45 -17.85 -28.65
C ILE A 682 2.29 -16.88 -28.40
N ASP A 683 2.11 -15.93 -29.30
CA ASP A 683 1.03 -14.96 -29.20
C ASP A 683 -0.09 -15.20 -30.23
N GLN A 684 -1.25 -14.63 -29.93
CA GLN A 684 -2.48 -14.69 -30.71
C GLN A 684 -3.37 -13.48 -30.40
N LEU A 685 -4.29 -13.14 -31.30
CA LEU A 685 -5.05 -11.88 -31.30
C LEU A 685 -6.45 -11.97 -30.65
N GLY A 686 -6.81 -13.11 -30.07
CA GLY A 686 -8.12 -13.43 -29.48
C GLY A 686 -9.14 -13.99 -30.48
N HIS A 687 -10.41 -13.99 -30.07
CA HIS A 687 -11.53 -14.38 -30.91
C HIS A 687 -11.70 -13.39 -32.07
N GLN A 688 -11.56 -13.86 -33.33
CA GLN A 688 -11.57 -12.96 -34.49
C GLN A 688 -12.96 -12.81 -35.14
N ARG A 689 -13.56 -13.90 -35.64
CA ARG A 689 -14.77 -13.87 -36.51
C ARG A 689 -15.50 -15.22 -36.52
N ASP A 690 -16.81 -15.20 -36.68
CA ASP A 690 -17.63 -16.44 -36.64
C ASP A 690 -17.38 -17.42 -37.80
N ALA A 691 -16.81 -16.99 -38.94
CA ALA A 691 -16.44 -17.92 -40.02
C ALA A 691 -15.35 -17.39 -40.96
N TYR A 692 -14.55 -18.32 -41.51
CA TYR A 692 -13.58 -18.12 -42.59
C TYR A 692 -13.51 -19.38 -43.48
N TYR A 693 -12.83 -19.31 -44.64
CA TYR A 693 -12.70 -20.45 -45.55
C TYR A 693 -11.29 -21.04 -45.54
N VAL A 694 -11.21 -22.39 -45.59
CA VAL A 694 -9.97 -23.19 -45.68
C VAL A 694 -10.07 -24.27 -46.76
N ASN A 695 -8.95 -24.96 -47.04
CA ASN A 695 -8.86 -26.03 -48.04
C ASN A 695 -9.37 -25.63 -49.43
N LEU A 696 -9.29 -24.34 -49.74
CA LEU A 696 -9.87 -23.81 -50.95
C LEU A 696 -9.14 -24.38 -52.18
N LYS A 697 -9.88 -24.98 -53.11
CA LYS A 697 -9.33 -25.43 -54.41
C LYS A 697 -9.19 -24.23 -55.34
N SER A 698 -7.97 -23.89 -55.72
CA SER A 698 -7.71 -22.81 -56.69
C SER A 698 -7.55 -23.32 -58.12
N LYS A 699 -7.95 -22.48 -59.08
CA LYS A 699 -7.63 -22.56 -60.50
C LYS A 699 -7.16 -21.19 -60.98
N LYS A 700 -6.42 -21.14 -62.10
CA LYS A 700 -6.10 -19.86 -62.75
C LYS A 700 -7.16 -19.55 -63.81
N VAL A 701 -7.76 -18.37 -63.73
CA VAL A 701 -8.67 -17.81 -64.75
C VAL A 701 -8.06 -16.48 -65.20
N ASN A 702 -7.75 -16.33 -66.48
CA ASN A 702 -7.09 -15.13 -67.04
C ASN A 702 -5.81 -14.71 -66.28
N GLY A 703 -5.03 -15.68 -65.78
CA GLY A 703 -3.81 -15.44 -65.01
C GLY A 703 -4.02 -15.12 -63.53
N GLN A 704 -5.25 -14.85 -63.09
CA GLN A 704 -5.60 -14.62 -61.69
C GLN A 704 -6.03 -15.92 -61.00
N LYS A 705 -5.63 -16.10 -59.74
CA LYS A 705 -6.00 -17.26 -58.91
C LYS A 705 -7.44 -17.09 -58.43
N VAL A 706 -8.31 -18.04 -58.75
CA VAL A 706 -9.74 -18.06 -58.38
C VAL A 706 -10.04 -19.39 -57.68
N TYR A 707 -10.78 -19.38 -56.58
CA TYR A 707 -11.14 -20.60 -55.86
C TYR A 707 -12.54 -21.08 -56.23
N THR A 708 -12.74 -22.39 -56.18
CA THR A 708 -13.94 -23.07 -56.71
C THR A 708 -14.75 -23.79 -55.65
N ASP A 709 -14.09 -24.37 -54.65
CA ASP A 709 -14.69 -25.07 -53.50
C ASP A 709 -13.83 -24.79 -52.26
N GLY A 710 -14.41 -24.80 -51.06
CA GLY A 710 -13.68 -24.75 -49.79
C GLY A 710 -14.57 -25.02 -48.58
N ASP A 711 -13.93 -25.33 -47.46
CA ASP A 711 -14.61 -25.63 -46.20
C ASP A 711 -14.79 -24.34 -45.41
N ARG A 712 -16.03 -24.07 -44.98
CA ARG A 712 -16.33 -22.96 -44.06
C ARG A 712 -16.04 -23.41 -42.63
N CYS A 713 -15.04 -22.82 -42.00
CA CYS A 713 -14.62 -23.11 -40.63
C CYS A 713 -14.97 -21.94 -39.69
N ASN A 714 -15.04 -22.22 -38.40
CA ASN A 714 -15.26 -21.22 -37.35
C ASN A 714 -13.95 -21.00 -36.58
N THR A 715 -13.74 -19.82 -35.98
CA THR A 715 -12.56 -19.57 -35.15
C THR A 715 -12.47 -20.50 -33.94
N ASN A 716 -13.55 -21.10 -33.46
CA ASN A 716 -13.51 -22.11 -32.39
C ASN A 716 -12.65 -23.34 -32.72
N ASP A 717 -12.43 -23.64 -34.01
CA ASP A 717 -11.53 -24.71 -34.43
C ASP A 717 -10.07 -24.42 -34.02
N PHE A 718 -9.74 -23.16 -33.75
CA PHE A 718 -8.41 -22.69 -33.37
C PHE A 718 -7.95 -23.24 -32.06
N GLU A 719 -8.85 -23.41 -31.11
CA GLU A 719 -8.49 -23.89 -29.79
C GLU A 719 -7.81 -25.27 -29.90
N GLY A 720 -8.32 -26.14 -30.79
CA GLY A 720 -7.70 -27.42 -31.10
C GLY A 720 -6.37 -27.28 -31.85
N TYR A 721 -6.28 -26.35 -32.80
CA TYR A 721 -5.05 -26.12 -33.56
C TYR A 721 -3.91 -25.55 -32.71
N PHE A 722 -4.20 -24.69 -31.73
CA PHE A 722 -3.21 -24.20 -30.78
C PHE A 722 -2.57 -25.35 -29.99
N ALA A 723 -3.37 -26.31 -29.51
CA ALA A 723 -2.86 -27.49 -28.83
C ALA A 723 -1.93 -28.32 -29.73
N ASN A 724 -2.33 -28.55 -30.98
CA ASN A 724 -1.51 -29.27 -31.96
C ASN A 724 -0.20 -28.54 -32.26
N PHE A 725 -0.24 -27.22 -32.41
CA PHE A 725 0.93 -26.39 -32.64
C PHE A 725 1.90 -26.44 -31.46
N ILE A 726 1.41 -26.25 -30.23
CA ILE A 726 2.23 -26.35 -29.01
C ILE A 726 2.91 -27.72 -28.93
N ASN A 727 2.14 -28.80 -29.11
CA ASN A 727 2.68 -30.17 -29.08
C ASN A 727 3.75 -30.38 -30.15
N ARG A 728 3.55 -29.80 -31.35
CA ARG A 728 4.55 -29.83 -32.42
C ARG A 728 5.81 -29.07 -32.05
N MET A 729 5.70 -27.84 -31.54
CA MET A 729 6.86 -27.05 -31.12
C MET A 729 7.67 -27.76 -30.02
N LYS A 730 6.97 -28.37 -29.05
CA LYS A 730 7.61 -29.13 -27.98
C LYS A 730 8.28 -30.41 -28.49
N ALA A 731 7.68 -31.10 -29.47
CA ALA A 731 8.29 -32.28 -30.09
C ALA A 731 9.55 -31.93 -30.88
N ASP A 732 9.53 -30.83 -31.64
CA ASP A 732 10.68 -30.37 -32.43
C ASP A 732 11.82 -29.86 -31.53
N ASN A 733 11.51 -29.27 -30.37
CA ASN A 733 12.47 -28.66 -29.45
C ASN A 733 12.16 -29.00 -27.98
N HIS A 734 12.42 -30.25 -27.58
CA HIS A 734 12.03 -30.79 -26.28
C HIS A 734 12.59 -30.05 -25.04
N ASP A 735 13.78 -29.45 -25.16
CA ASP A 735 14.47 -28.70 -24.09
C ASP A 735 13.97 -27.26 -23.94
N LYS A 736 13.20 -26.74 -24.92
CA LYS A 736 12.76 -25.35 -24.94
C LYS A 736 11.46 -25.15 -24.16
N SER A 737 11.38 -24.00 -23.48
CA SER A 737 10.19 -23.57 -22.75
C SER A 737 9.13 -23.05 -23.73
N LEU A 738 7.85 -23.27 -23.43
CA LEU A 738 6.73 -22.72 -24.18
C LEU A 738 5.77 -21.97 -23.25
N VAL A 739 5.34 -20.80 -23.69
CA VAL A 739 4.25 -20.03 -23.07
C VAL A 739 3.33 -19.60 -24.20
N MET A 740 2.02 -19.65 -24.01
CA MET A 740 1.08 -19.17 -25.03
C MET A 740 0.02 -18.27 -24.42
N ASN A 741 -0.23 -17.13 -25.06
CA ASN A 741 -1.22 -16.16 -24.64
C ASN A 741 -2.66 -16.64 -24.87
N ALA A 742 -3.48 -16.64 -23.82
CA ALA A 742 -4.92 -16.83 -23.90
C ALA A 742 -5.66 -15.49 -23.73
N VAL A 743 -5.70 -14.70 -24.79
CA VAL A 743 -6.40 -13.40 -24.88
C VAL A 743 -7.87 -13.57 -24.53
N SER A 744 -8.35 -12.89 -23.49
CA SER A 744 -9.74 -13.03 -23.01
C SER A 744 -10.15 -14.49 -22.81
N THR A 745 -9.22 -15.32 -22.33
CA THR A 745 -9.36 -16.78 -22.11
C THR A 745 -9.56 -17.64 -23.36
N PHE A 746 -9.53 -17.05 -24.57
CA PHE A 746 -9.74 -17.76 -25.82
C PHE A 746 -8.70 -18.86 -26.03
N GLY A 747 -9.16 -20.10 -26.23
CA GLY A 747 -8.31 -21.30 -26.36
C GLY A 747 -7.60 -21.74 -25.08
N GLY A 748 -7.79 -21.06 -23.94
CA GLY A 748 -7.05 -21.29 -22.70
C GLY A 748 -7.13 -22.74 -22.20
N SER A 749 -8.30 -23.37 -22.29
CA SER A 749 -8.49 -24.77 -21.86
C SER A 749 -7.65 -25.75 -22.68
N LYS A 750 -7.58 -25.55 -24.00
CA LYS A 750 -6.82 -26.41 -24.92
C LYS A 750 -5.32 -26.14 -24.83
N ILE A 751 -4.93 -24.86 -24.71
CA ILE A 751 -3.53 -24.43 -24.52
C ILE A 751 -2.96 -25.09 -23.26
N VAL A 752 -3.61 -24.87 -22.12
CA VAL A 752 -3.15 -25.37 -20.82
C VAL A 752 -3.28 -26.89 -20.73
N GLY A 753 -4.31 -27.46 -21.36
CA GLY A 753 -4.56 -28.90 -21.44
C GLY A 753 -3.48 -29.69 -22.18
N THR A 754 -2.61 -29.05 -22.96
CA THR A 754 -1.43 -29.71 -23.56
C THR A 754 -0.42 -30.19 -22.53
N LYS A 755 -0.37 -29.53 -21.36
CA LYS A 755 0.66 -29.71 -20.32
C LYS A 755 2.09 -29.43 -20.80
N ASN A 756 2.24 -28.82 -21.97
CA ASN A 756 3.53 -28.49 -22.58
C ASN A 756 3.89 -27.00 -22.46
N VAL A 757 3.00 -26.19 -21.87
CA VAL A 757 3.29 -24.81 -21.46
C VAL A 757 3.74 -24.76 -20.00
N GLU A 758 4.64 -23.82 -19.69
CA GLU A 758 5.27 -23.69 -18.36
C GLU A 758 4.27 -23.20 -17.30
N PHE A 759 3.39 -22.28 -17.67
CA PHE A 759 2.37 -21.68 -16.82
C PHE A 759 1.21 -21.13 -17.68
N GLY A 760 0.09 -20.80 -17.07
CA GLY A 760 -1.00 -20.11 -17.76
C GLY A 760 -0.64 -18.65 -18.01
N TYR A 761 -0.84 -18.14 -19.22
CA TYR A 761 -0.68 -16.72 -19.53
C TYR A 761 -2.00 -16.19 -20.07
N ASN A 762 -2.54 -15.17 -19.42
CA ASN A 762 -3.84 -14.60 -19.75
C ASN A 762 -3.75 -13.09 -19.89
N GLU A 763 -4.00 -12.60 -21.10
CA GLU A 763 -4.16 -11.18 -21.37
C GLU A 763 -5.62 -10.74 -21.16
N MET A 764 -5.80 -9.74 -20.32
CA MET A 764 -7.10 -9.32 -19.79
C MET A 764 -7.63 -8.09 -20.54
N TRP A 765 -8.82 -8.22 -21.13
CA TRP A 765 -9.49 -7.17 -21.89
C TRP A 765 -10.95 -7.01 -21.49
N GLY A 766 -11.57 -5.90 -21.91
CA GLY A 766 -13.03 -5.70 -21.83
C GLY A 766 -13.63 -6.05 -20.47
N GLY A 767 -14.72 -6.83 -20.48
CA GLY A 767 -15.44 -7.30 -19.28
C GLY A 767 -14.78 -8.48 -18.57
N ASP A 768 -13.53 -8.83 -18.89
CA ASP A 768 -12.82 -9.90 -18.20
C ASP A 768 -12.05 -9.42 -16.96
N ASP A 769 -11.90 -8.10 -16.75
CA ASP A 769 -11.03 -7.52 -15.72
C ASP A 769 -11.66 -7.34 -14.33
N TYR A 770 -12.85 -7.91 -14.10
CA TYR A 770 -13.43 -8.01 -12.76
C TYR A 770 -12.56 -8.88 -11.85
N LEU A 771 -12.44 -8.50 -10.58
CA LEU A 771 -11.56 -9.18 -9.60
C LEU A 771 -11.82 -10.70 -9.51
N TRP A 772 -13.08 -11.09 -9.63
CA TRP A 772 -13.50 -12.48 -9.61
C TRP A 772 -12.92 -13.32 -10.76
N ASN A 773 -12.80 -12.76 -11.96
CA ASN A 773 -12.33 -13.47 -13.13
C ASN A 773 -10.86 -13.91 -12.98
N TYR A 774 -10.03 -13.12 -12.30
CA TYR A 774 -8.66 -13.51 -11.97
C TYR A 774 -8.62 -14.82 -11.17
N ARG A 775 -9.47 -14.93 -10.13
CA ARG A 775 -9.61 -16.17 -9.35
C ARG A 775 -10.06 -17.31 -10.26
N LYS A 776 -11.14 -17.11 -11.02
CA LYS A 776 -11.73 -18.12 -11.91
C LYS A 776 -10.68 -18.67 -12.87
N ILE A 777 -9.93 -17.80 -13.55
CA ILE A 777 -8.90 -18.18 -14.52
C ILE A 777 -7.76 -18.97 -13.86
N ILE A 778 -7.31 -18.58 -12.67
CA ILE A 778 -6.32 -19.36 -11.90
C ILE A 778 -6.83 -20.78 -11.65
N GLN A 779 -8.08 -20.92 -11.20
CA GLN A 779 -8.66 -22.23 -10.91
C GLN A 779 -8.91 -23.05 -12.19
N ASP A 780 -9.36 -22.43 -13.28
CA ASP A 780 -9.51 -23.09 -14.58
C ASP A 780 -8.19 -23.60 -15.10
N ASN A 781 -7.12 -22.81 -15.05
CA ASN A 781 -5.80 -23.22 -15.51
C ASN A 781 -5.26 -24.40 -14.69
N ARG A 782 -5.43 -24.39 -13.35
CA ARG A 782 -5.07 -25.53 -12.48
C ARG A 782 -5.83 -26.80 -12.86
N ARG A 783 -7.16 -26.69 -13.05
CA ARG A 783 -8.01 -27.81 -13.46
C ARG A 783 -7.62 -28.37 -14.83
N ASN A 784 -7.45 -27.49 -15.82
CA ASN A 784 -7.12 -27.87 -17.19
C ASN A 784 -5.73 -28.51 -17.29
N ASN A 785 -4.75 -28.03 -16.52
CA ASN A 785 -3.41 -28.64 -16.47
C ASN A 785 -3.40 -29.95 -15.69
N GLY A 786 -4.29 -30.08 -14.69
CA GLY A 786 -4.34 -31.21 -13.76
C GLY A 786 -3.33 -31.11 -12.62
N LYS A 787 -2.77 -29.92 -12.35
CA LYS A 787 -1.84 -29.66 -11.24
C LYS A 787 -2.34 -28.44 -10.45
N ASN A 788 -2.64 -28.61 -9.16
CA ASN A 788 -3.04 -27.50 -8.27
C ASN A 788 -1.92 -26.45 -8.06
N THR A 789 -0.72 -26.81 -8.46
CA THR A 789 0.49 -26.00 -8.35
C THR A 789 0.87 -25.33 -9.67
N PHE A 790 0.03 -25.48 -10.71
CA PHE A 790 0.15 -24.74 -11.95
C PHE A 790 -0.33 -23.30 -11.71
N ASN A 791 0.53 -22.33 -12.02
CA ASN A 791 0.28 -20.93 -11.72
C ASN A 791 0.03 -20.11 -12.99
N THR A 792 -0.49 -18.89 -12.82
CA THR A 792 -0.95 -18.04 -13.92
C THR A 792 -0.30 -16.66 -13.84
N VAL A 793 0.21 -16.19 -14.98
CA VAL A 793 0.67 -14.82 -15.23
C VAL A 793 -0.43 -14.06 -15.97
N PHE A 794 -0.71 -12.83 -15.53
CA PHE A 794 -1.68 -11.94 -16.16
C PHE A 794 -1.01 -10.75 -16.83
N ALA A 795 -1.40 -10.46 -18.07
CA ALA A 795 -1.18 -9.16 -18.69
C ALA A 795 -2.45 -8.32 -18.49
N ALA A 796 -2.39 -7.33 -17.61
CA ALA A 796 -3.51 -6.47 -17.26
C ALA A 796 -3.05 -5.02 -17.29
N TYR A 797 -3.09 -4.38 -18.46
CA TYR A 797 -2.51 -3.07 -18.68
C TYR A 797 -3.25 -1.99 -17.90
N LEU A 798 -2.52 -1.30 -17.02
CA LEU A 798 -3.03 -0.28 -16.14
C LEU A 798 -3.23 1.03 -16.91
N HIS A 799 -4.35 1.74 -16.74
CA HIS A 799 -4.66 3.03 -17.41
C HIS A 799 -4.67 2.99 -18.95
N CYS A 800 -4.82 1.79 -19.50
CA CYS A 800 -4.66 1.51 -20.92
C CYS A 800 -5.59 2.35 -21.81
N ARG A 801 -5.01 2.88 -22.92
CA ARG A 801 -5.68 3.72 -23.92
C ARG A 801 -6.28 5.03 -23.38
N ASN A 802 -5.94 5.41 -22.15
CA ASN A 802 -6.24 6.75 -21.63
C ASN A 802 -5.11 7.69 -22.08
N GLY A 803 -5.35 8.44 -23.16
CA GLY A 803 -4.37 9.19 -23.98
C GLY A 803 -3.62 10.35 -23.30
N ASN A 804 -3.48 10.33 -21.98
CA ASN A 804 -2.73 11.29 -21.21
C ASN A 804 -1.37 10.69 -20.84
N GLY A 805 -0.27 11.29 -21.29
CA GLY A 805 1.03 11.03 -20.67
C GLY A 805 0.98 11.40 -19.17
N GLY A 806 1.83 10.81 -18.33
CA GLY A 806 1.77 11.09 -16.88
C GLY A 806 2.48 10.08 -15.98
N GLN A 807 2.13 10.10 -14.69
CA GLN A 807 2.61 9.11 -13.72
C GLN A 807 1.55 8.05 -13.45
N PHE A 808 1.99 6.82 -13.18
CA PHE A 808 1.11 5.81 -12.63
C PHE A 808 0.64 6.21 -11.23
N HIS A 809 -0.67 6.14 -10.99
CA HIS A 809 -1.24 6.16 -9.65
C HIS A 809 -0.74 4.95 -8.84
N THR A 810 -0.09 5.24 -7.70
CA THR A 810 0.42 4.20 -6.79
C THR A 810 -0.70 3.32 -6.27
N SER A 811 -1.85 3.91 -5.91
CA SER A 811 -3.05 3.18 -5.50
C SER A 811 -3.48 2.11 -6.49
N SER A 812 -3.57 2.42 -7.79
CA SER A 812 -4.04 1.48 -8.80
C SER A 812 -3.07 0.31 -9.00
N ALA A 813 -1.77 0.61 -9.05
CA ALA A 813 -0.74 -0.42 -9.22
C ALA A 813 -0.69 -1.38 -8.02
N LEU A 814 -0.65 -0.85 -6.80
CA LEU A 814 -0.58 -1.69 -5.59
C LEU A 814 -1.88 -2.45 -5.32
N PHE A 815 -3.05 -1.87 -5.59
CA PHE A 815 -4.32 -2.58 -5.53
C PHE A 815 -4.36 -3.80 -6.47
N GLY A 816 -3.89 -3.62 -7.71
CA GLY A 816 -3.81 -4.70 -8.70
C GLY A 816 -2.89 -5.83 -8.25
N ASN A 817 -1.70 -5.48 -7.74
CA ASN A 817 -0.73 -6.46 -7.27
C ASN A 817 -1.20 -7.17 -5.99
N ALA A 818 -1.72 -6.44 -5.00
CA ALA A 818 -2.33 -7.00 -3.79
C ALA A 818 -3.37 -8.06 -4.15
N THR A 819 -4.29 -7.72 -5.05
CA THR A 819 -5.40 -8.60 -5.42
C THR A 819 -4.93 -9.83 -6.19
N ILE A 820 -4.14 -9.65 -7.26
CA ILE A 820 -3.69 -10.78 -8.09
C ILE A 820 -2.74 -11.71 -7.32
N PHE A 821 -1.84 -11.15 -6.51
CA PHE A 821 -0.85 -11.95 -5.77
C PHE A 821 -1.51 -12.71 -4.61
N ALA A 822 -2.49 -12.11 -3.91
CA ALA A 822 -3.29 -12.79 -2.89
C ALA A 822 -4.06 -14.01 -3.43
N LEU A 823 -4.52 -13.95 -4.68
CA LEU A 823 -5.17 -15.07 -5.37
C LEU A 823 -4.18 -16.16 -5.86
N GLY A 824 -2.89 -15.89 -5.77
CA GLY A 824 -1.82 -16.79 -6.22
C GLY A 824 -1.40 -16.63 -7.68
N GLY A 825 -1.83 -15.55 -8.35
CA GLY A 825 -1.35 -15.16 -9.67
C GLY A 825 -0.07 -14.31 -9.62
N SER A 826 0.43 -13.91 -10.79
CA SER A 826 1.45 -12.88 -10.95
C SER A 826 1.12 -11.98 -12.14
N ARG A 827 1.84 -10.87 -12.33
CA ARG A 827 1.66 -9.97 -13.47
C ARG A 827 2.92 -9.87 -14.31
N ILE A 828 2.71 -9.71 -15.62
CA ILE A 828 3.70 -9.11 -16.50
C ILE A 828 3.39 -7.61 -16.59
N GLU A 829 4.23 -6.81 -15.96
CA GLU A 829 4.05 -5.36 -15.90
C GLU A 829 5.38 -4.58 -15.85
N LEU A 830 6.50 -5.23 -15.50
CA LEU A 830 7.79 -4.56 -15.28
C LEU A 830 8.84 -4.92 -16.33
N SER A 831 9.52 -3.90 -16.81
CA SER A 831 10.79 -3.95 -17.53
C SER A 831 11.90 -3.40 -16.61
N GLY A 832 13.15 -3.48 -17.06
CA GLY A 832 14.27 -2.81 -16.41
C GLY A 832 14.27 -1.28 -16.57
N ASP A 833 13.45 -0.74 -17.48
CA ASP A 833 13.41 0.69 -17.81
C ASP A 833 12.02 1.37 -17.68
N HIS A 834 10.92 0.62 -17.67
CA HIS A 834 9.56 1.16 -17.47
C HIS A 834 8.53 0.08 -17.05
N MET A 835 7.26 0.50 -16.94
CA MET A 835 6.12 -0.35 -16.57
C MET A 835 5.05 -0.30 -17.68
N LEU A 836 4.38 -1.43 -17.94
CA LEU A 836 3.36 -1.55 -18.99
C LEU A 836 2.08 -0.81 -18.63
N PHE A 837 1.58 -0.05 -19.60
CA PHE A 837 0.24 0.54 -19.57
C PHE A 837 -0.53 0.35 -20.87
N THR A 838 0.09 -0.16 -21.93
CA THR A 838 -0.57 -0.54 -23.19
C THR A 838 -0.11 -1.92 -23.65
N GLU A 839 -0.82 -2.49 -24.61
CA GLU A 839 -0.45 -3.74 -25.29
C GLU A 839 0.81 -3.60 -26.15
N TYR A 840 1.15 -2.38 -26.56
CA TYR A 840 2.37 -2.09 -27.31
C TYR A 840 3.50 -1.81 -26.32
N PHE A 841 4.23 -2.86 -25.93
CA PHE A 841 5.25 -2.82 -24.87
C PHE A 841 6.36 -1.78 -25.03
N PRO A 842 6.68 -1.26 -26.23
CA PRO A 842 7.60 -0.13 -26.34
C PRO A 842 7.07 1.22 -25.86
N ASP A 843 5.77 1.37 -25.61
CA ASP A 843 5.20 2.62 -25.15
C ASP A 843 5.57 2.88 -23.68
N ASP A 844 6.41 3.89 -23.47
CA ASP A 844 6.97 4.25 -22.17
C ASP A 844 6.52 5.65 -21.69
N ALA A 845 5.44 6.19 -22.29
CA ALA A 845 4.97 7.55 -22.02
C ALA A 845 4.51 7.79 -20.57
N ARG A 846 4.30 6.72 -19.79
CA ARG A 846 3.99 6.78 -18.35
C ARG A 846 5.16 6.32 -17.49
N LYS A 847 5.44 7.05 -16.40
CA LYS A 847 6.54 6.77 -15.48
C LYS A 847 6.04 6.43 -14.07
N MET A 848 6.72 5.51 -13.40
CA MET A 848 6.45 5.22 -11.98
C MET A 848 6.95 6.38 -11.11
N SER A 849 6.16 6.79 -10.12
CA SER A 849 6.63 7.71 -9.07
C SER A 849 7.66 7.04 -8.16
N ASP A 850 8.48 7.81 -7.45
CA ASP A 850 9.46 7.27 -6.49
C ASP A 850 8.79 6.42 -5.40
N LYS A 851 7.58 6.81 -4.96
CA LYS A 851 6.77 6.02 -4.01
C LYS A 851 6.46 4.64 -4.61
N LEU A 852 5.94 4.60 -5.84
CA LEU A 852 5.59 3.35 -6.50
C LEU A 852 6.82 2.47 -6.77
N GLN A 853 7.93 3.04 -7.24
CA GLN A 853 9.16 2.30 -7.50
C GLN A 853 9.69 1.60 -6.24
N LYS A 854 9.59 2.24 -5.07
CA LYS A 854 9.99 1.64 -3.78
C LYS A 854 8.97 0.63 -3.28
N SER A 855 7.67 0.95 -3.34
CA SER A 855 6.62 0.06 -2.82
C SER A 855 6.49 -1.23 -3.63
N ILE A 856 6.59 -1.17 -4.96
CA ILE A 856 6.39 -2.35 -5.82
C ILE A 856 7.47 -3.41 -5.59
N ILE A 857 8.68 -3.00 -5.20
CA ILE A 857 9.76 -3.90 -4.80
C ILE A 857 9.30 -4.85 -3.68
N HIS A 858 8.67 -4.30 -2.63
CA HIS A 858 8.20 -5.09 -1.49
C HIS A 858 7.09 -6.07 -1.88
N TYR A 859 6.27 -5.74 -2.88
CA TYR A 859 5.24 -6.65 -3.38
C TYR A 859 5.84 -7.86 -4.09
N TYR A 860 6.92 -7.68 -4.87
CA TYR A 860 7.62 -8.79 -5.51
C TYR A 860 8.47 -9.59 -4.52
N ASP A 861 9.09 -8.95 -3.52
CA ASP A 861 9.75 -9.65 -2.41
C ASP A 861 8.75 -10.52 -1.63
N PHE A 862 7.57 -9.98 -1.34
CA PHE A 862 6.50 -10.68 -0.63
C PHE A 862 5.96 -11.86 -1.45
N LEU A 863 5.75 -11.66 -2.76
CA LEU A 863 5.31 -12.71 -3.67
C LEU A 863 6.29 -13.90 -3.71
N VAL A 864 7.60 -13.62 -3.64
CA VAL A 864 8.65 -14.65 -3.57
C VAL A 864 8.71 -15.31 -2.20
N ALA A 865 8.85 -14.52 -1.13
CA ALA A 865 9.07 -15.06 0.21
C ALA A 865 7.90 -15.92 0.73
N TYR A 866 6.67 -15.64 0.26
CA TYR A 866 5.46 -16.33 0.71
C TYR A 866 4.81 -17.17 -0.39
N GLU A 867 5.51 -17.52 -1.47
CA GLU A 867 4.96 -18.30 -2.58
C GLU A 867 4.33 -19.64 -2.13
N ASN A 868 4.85 -20.26 -1.07
CA ASN A 868 4.28 -21.48 -0.47
C ASN A 868 2.92 -21.28 0.24
N TYR A 869 2.63 -20.06 0.67
CA TYR A 869 1.36 -19.68 1.31
C TYR A 869 0.35 -19.13 0.30
N LEU A 870 0.85 -18.57 -0.81
CA LEU A 870 0.03 -17.93 -1.84
C LEU A 870 -0.38 -18.90 -2.96
N ARG A 871 0.51 -19.79 -3.39
CA ARG A 871 0.39 -20.42 -4.73
C ARG A 871 1.09 -21.75 -4.90
N ASP A 872 1.17 -22.56 -3.85
CA ASP A 872 1.85 -23.87 -3.87
C ASP A 872 0.90 -25.04 -3.60
N GLY A 873 -0.25 -25.04 -4.28
CA GLY A 873 -1.26 -26.09 -4.18
C GLY A 873 -2.15 -25.99 -2.94
N ASN A 874 -2.25 -24.82 -2.32
CA ASN A 874 -3.15 -24.52 -1.20
C ASN A 874 -4.61 -24.63 -1.68
N ALA A 875 -5.48 -25.26 -0.87
CA ALA A 875 -6.90 -25.38 -1.18
C ALA A 875 -7.65 -24.14 -0.73
N GLU A 876 -8.58 -23.62 -1.53
CA GLU A 876 -9.39 -22.47 -1.14
C GLU A 876 -10.32 -22.83 0.03
N THR A 877 -10.51 -21.89 0.95
CA THR A 877 -11.41 -22.01 2.09
C THR A 877 -12.02 -20.65 2.41
N SER A 878 -13.09 -20.64 3.20
CA SER A 878 -13.68 -19.39 3.75
C SER A 878 -13.50 -19.36 5.27
N VAL A 879 -13.42 -18.14 5.81
CA VAL A 879 -13.34 -17.90 7.25
C VAL A 879 -14.37 -16.85 7.63
N ASN A 880 -14.93 -16.96 8.84
CA ASN A 880 -15.82 -15.95 9.39
C ASN A 880 -15.03 -15.10 10.39
N MET A 881 -14.97 -13.80 10.13
CA MET A 881 -14.14 -12.88 10.91
C MET A 881 -14.85 -11.54 11.08
N THR A 882 -14.65 -10.91 12.24
CA THR A 882 -15.00 -9.51 12.49
C THR A 882 -13.76 -8.68 12.79
N MET A 883 -13.81 -7.40 12.41
CA MET A 883 -12.82 -6.38 12.68
C MET A 883 -13.50 -5.23 13.43
N ASP A 884 -13.08 -4.97 14.67
CA ASP A 884 -13.75 -4.04 15.60
C ASP A 884 -15.27 -4.29 15.74
N GLY A 885 -15.67 -5.57 15.64
CA GLY A 885 -17.09 -5.98 15.70
C GLY A 885 -17.87 -5.82 14.39
N VAL A 886 -17.24 -5.31 13.33
CA VAL A 886 -17.82 -5.26 11.97
C VAL A 886 -17.42 -6.50 11.19
N ASN A 887 -18.37 -7.14 10.50
CA ASN A 887 -18.07 -8.31 9.66
C ASN A 887 -17.09 -7.95 8.54
N VAL A 888 -16.06 -8.79 8.37
CA VAL A 888 -15.15 -8.73 7.22
C VAL A 888 -15.77 -9.57 6.09
N ALA A 889 -15.81 -9.04 4.87
CA ALA A 889 -16.45 -9.70 3.75
C ALA A 889 -15.60 -10.88 3.25
N ALA A 890 -16.01 -12.12 3.51
CA ALA A 890 -15.38 -13.28 2.88
C ALA A 890 -15.76 -13.33 1.40
N TRP A 891 -14.79 -13.61 0.53
CA TRP A 891 -15.08 -13.91 -0.87
C TRP A 891 -15.98 -15.13 -0.90
N ASP A 892 -17.15 -14.99 -1.52
CA ASP A 892 -18.06 -16.11 -1.72
C ASP A 892 -17.45 -17.08 -2.74
N LEU A 893 -17.12 -18.29 -2.30
CA LEU A 893 -16.49 -19.33 -3.12
C LEU A 893 -17.49 -20.39 -3.61
N SER A 894 -18.78 -20.25 -3.29
CA SER A 894 -19.81 -21.27 -3.49
C SER A 894 -20.11 -21.56 -4.96
N ASP A 895 -20.10 -20.51 -5.80
CA ASP A 895 -20.23 -20.65 -7.25
C ASP A 895 -18.84 -20.63 -7.91
N PRO A 896 -18.39 -21.71 -8.57
CA PRO A 896 -17.12 -21.69 -9.29
C PRO A 896 -17.16 -20.92 -10.62
N ASN A 897 -18.34 -20.62 -11.16
CA ASN A 897 -18.55 -20.00 -12.48
C ASN A 897 -19.78 -19.04 -12.47
N PRO A 898 -19.76 -17.95 -11.69
CA PRO A 898 -20.85 -16.98 -11.69
C PRO A 898 -20.98 -16.31 -13.06
N SER A 899 -22.20 -15.86 -13.39
CA SER A 899 -22.43 -15.15 -14.64
C SER A 899 -21.70 -13.81 -14.66
N ILE A 900 -21.45 -13.26 -15.86
CA ILE A 900 -20.86 -11.92 -16.01
C ILE A 900 -21.72 -10.87 -15.31
N ALA A 901 -23.04 -11.03 -15.31
CA ALA A 901 -23.95 -10.14 -14.60
C ALA A 901 -23.75 -10.24 -13.07
N ASP A 902 -23.63 -11.44 -12.52
CA ASP A 902 -23.39 -11.64 -11.08
C ASP A 902 -22.03 -11.09 -10.63
N ALA A 903 -21.00 -11.27 -11.46
CA ALA A 903 -19.67 -10.72 -11.23
C ALA A 903 -19.66 -9.18 -11.36
N ALA A 904 -20.41 -8.61 -12.31
CA ALA A 904 -20.53 -7.17 -12.51
C ALA A 904 -21.37 -6.48 -11.42
N ASP A 905 -22.46 -7.12 -10.98
CA ASP A 905 -23.33 -6.63 -9.90
C ASP A 905 -22.73 -6.92 -8.51
N GLN A 906 -21.64 -7.69 -8.46
CA GLN A 906 -20.87 -8.05 -7.27
C GLN A 906 -21.74 -8.74 -6.22
N THR A 907 -22.71 -9.54 -6.69
CA THR A 907 -23.55 -10.39 -5.85
C THR A 907 -22.74 -11.55 -5.29
N ILE A 908 -21.76 -12.05 -6.07
CA ILE A 908 -20.83 -13.13 -5.75
C ILE A 908 -19.38 -12.56 -5.74
N GLY A 909 -18.51 -13.11 -4.89
CA GLY A 909 -17.10 -12.70 -4.80
C GLY A 909 -16.83 -11.48 -3.90
N PRO A 910 -15.75 -10.71 -4.16
CA PRO A 910 -15.36 -9.58 -3.31
C PRO A 910 -16.39 -8.46 -3.30
N LYS A 911 -16.45 -7.73 -2.18
CA LYS A 911 -17.37 -6.60 -1.97
C LYS A 911 -16.61 -5.26 -1.94
N PRO A 912 -17.08 -4.22 -2.64
CA PRO A 912 -16.53 -2.87 -2.53
C PRO A 912 -16.85 -2.28 -1.15
N TYR A 913 -16.24 -1.14 -0.81
CA TYR A 913 -16.46 -0.41 0.45
C TYR A 913 -16.29 -1.26 1.73
N SER A 914 -15.51 -2.33 1.68
CA SER A 914 -15.30 -3.23 2.83
C SER A 914 -13.91 -3.86 2.83
N VAL A 915 -13.46 -4.31 4.00
CA VAL A 915 -12.30 -5.21 4.06
C VAL A 915 -12.76 -6.60 3.65
N ASN A 916 -12.00 -7.24 2.78
CA ASN A 916 -12.32 -8.56 2.24
C ASN A 916 -11.33 -9.62 2.71
N THR A 917 -11.77 -10.88 2.82
CA THR A 917 -10.89 -12.04 2.98
C THR A 917 -10.91 -12.96 1.77
N TYR A 918 -9.73 -13.36 1.31
CA TYR A 918 -9.54 -14.55 0.47
C TYR A 918 -8.66 -15.52 1.24
N SER A 919 -9.11 -16.76 1.48
CA SER A 919 -8.39 -17.68 2.37
C SER A 919 -8.05 -18.99 1.69
N THR A 920 -6.90 -19.56 2.05
CA THR A 920 -6.46 -20.89 1.61
C THR A 920 -5.97 -21.71 2.79
N LYS A 921 -5.96 -23.03 2.64
CA LYS A 921 -5.50 -23.99 3.65
C LYS A 921 -4.57 -25.03 3.03
N LYS A 922 -3.50 -25.38 3.75
CA LYS A 922 -2.59 -26.47 3.41
C LYS A 922 -2.14 -27.17 4.69
N GLY A 923 -2.57 -28.42 4.87
CA GLY A 923 -2.38 -29.14 6.14
C GLY A 923 -3.03 -28.38 7.30
N ASP A 924 -2.26 -28.15 8.36
CA ASP A 924 -2.70 -27.45 9.57
C ASP A 924 -2.56 -25.92 9.48
N VAL A 925 -2.19 -25.37 8.32
CA VAL A 925 -2.01 -23.93 8.15
C VAL A 925 -3.15 -23.34 7.32
N THR A 926 -3.78 -22.30 7.85
CA THR A 926 -4.73 -21.44 7.13
C THR A 926 -4.09 -20.07 6.88
N ALA A 927 -3.99 -19.66 5.62
CA ALA A 927 -3.54 -18.33 5.22
C ALA A 927 -4.76 -17.49 4.80
N ILE A 928 -4.98 -16.36 5.47
CA ILE A 928 -6.10 -15.44 5.28
C ILE A 928 -5.54 -14.14 4.70
N GLN A 929 -5.88 -13.84 3.46
CA GLN A 929 -5.50 -12.59 2.80
C GLN A 929 -6.54 -11.52 3.12
N LEU A 930 -6.18 -10.54 3.95
CA LEU A 930 -6.99 -9.35 4.20
C LEU A 930 -6.69 -8.30 3.14
N LEU A 931 -7.71 -7.94 2.35
CA LEU A 931 -7.61 -6.99 1.24
C LEU A 931 -8.46 -5.76 1.56
N ASN A 932 -7.84 -4.58 1.54
CA ASN A 932 -8.51 -3.35 1.94
C ASN A 932 -9.25 -2.68 0.80
N TYR A 933 -10.53 -3.00 0.67
CA TYR A 933 -11.42 -2.35 -0.31
C TYR A 933 -12.34 -1.33 0.35
N SER A 934 -12.05 -0.89 1.58
CA SER A 934 -12.97 -0.04 2.36
C SER A 934 -13.25 1.31 1.71
N ASN A 935 -12.33 1.79 0.86
CA ASN A 935 -12.47 3.06 0.14
C ASN A 935 -12.69 2.86 -1.37
N VAL A 936 -12.75 1.61 -1.86
CA VAL A 936 -12.86 1.31 -3.29
C VAL A 936 -14.33 1.21 -3.67
N SER A 937 -14.74 1.99 -4.67
CA SER A 937 -16.12 2.06 -5.15
C SER A 937 -16.40 1.02 -6.22
N ARG A 938 -17.67 0.87 -6.60
CA ARG A 938 -18.05 0.02 -7.75
C ARG A 938 -17.42 0.51 -9.06
N ASP A 939 -17.27 1.82 -9.22
CA ASP A 939 -16.83 2.44 -10.48
C ASP A 939 -15.36 2.15 -10.81
N ASN A 940 -14.55 1.84 -9.81
CA ASN A 940 -13.12 1.55 -9.91
C ASN A 940 -12.74 0.16 -9.38
N PHE A 941 -13.72 -0.75 -9.22
CA PHE A 941 -13.52 -2.09 -8.69
C PHE A 941 -12.93 -3.08 -9.72
N ASN A 942 -11.84 -2.69 -10.37
CA ASN A 942 -11.14 -3.48 -11.38
C ASN A 942 -9.63 -3.18 -11.32
N VAL A 943 -8.81 -4.13 -11.76
CA VAL A 943 -7.34 -4.02 -11.67
C VAL A 943 -6.77 -2.98 -12.64
N ARG A 944 -7.44 -2.76 -13.78
CA ARG A 944 -6.90 -1.94 -14.88
C ARG A 944 -7.12 -0.44 -14.68
N ASP A 945 -8.07 -0.04 -13.84
CA ASP A 945 -8.41 1.34 -13.48
C ASP A 945 -8.42 2.29 -14.69
N LEU A 946 -9.14 1.92 -15.75
CA LEU A 946 -9.11 2.66 -17.03
C LEU A 946 -9.51 4.14 -16.89
N LYS A 947 -10.32 4.47 -15.87
CA LYS A 947 -10.75 5.84 -15.56
C LYS A 947 -9.74 6.62 -14.71
N GLU A 948 -8.71 5.96 -14.19
CA GLU A 948 -7.68 6.52 -13.30
C GLU A 948 -8.27 7.10 -12.01
N THR A 949 -9.13 6.32 -11.34
CA THR A 949 -9.91 6.79 -10.20
C THR A 949 -9.75 5.95 -8.95
N MET A 950 -8.78 5.02 -8.91
CA MET A 950 -8.50 4.23 -7.71
C MET A 950 -8.05 5.14 -6.55
N PRO A 951 -8.78 5.18 -5.42
CA PRO A 951 -8.39 6.01 -4.28
C PRO A 951 -7.26 5.37 -3.49
N GLU A 952 -6.53 6.18 -2.74
CA GLU A 952 -5.64 5.65 -1.70
C GLU A 952 -6.49 4.96 -0.61
N PRO A 953 -6.02 3.82 -0.06
CA PRO A 953 -6.77 3.08 0.94
C PRO A 953 -6.77 3.79 2.29
N ASN A 954 -7.80 3.54 3.09
CA ASN A 954 -7.82 3.96 4.49
C ASN A 954 -6.95 3.01 5.31
N VAL A 955 -5.81 3.50 5.82
CA VAL A 955 -4.94 2.66 6.68
C VAL A 955 -5.66 2.32 7.98
N LEU A 956 -5.82 1.03 8.24
CA LEU A 956 -6.46 0.51 9.45
C LEU A 956 -5.37 0.01 10.40
N LEU A 957 -5.32 0.57 11.61
CA LEU A 957 -4.27 0.26 12.60
C LEU A 957 -4.87 -0.35 13.86
N ASN A 958 -4.14 -1.30 14.46
CA ASN A 958 -4.44 -1.92 15.75
C ASN A 958 -5.90 -2.43 15.86
N LYS A 959 -6.39 -3.03 14.79
CA LYS A 959 -7.77 -3.49 14.69
C LYS A 959 -7.99 -4.77 15.46
N LYS A 960 -9.01 -4.83 16.30
CA LYS A 960 -9.35 -6.05 17.03
C LYS A 960 -10.00 -7.03 16.06
N ILE A 961 -9.38 -8.19 15.91
CA ILE A 961 -9.90 -9.30 15.11
C ILE A 961 -10.56 -10.32 16.02
N VAL A 962 -11.73 -10.79 15.62
CA VAL A 962 -12.35 -11.99 16.17
C VAL A 962 -12.63 -12.94 15.01
N LEU A 963 -11.92 -14.06 14.98
CA LEU A 963 -12.03 -15.14 14.01
C LEU A 963 -12.84 -16.28 14.62
N ASP A 964 -13.85 -16.77 13.92
CA ASP A 964 -14.57 -17.97 14.30
C ASP A 964 -13.75 -19.20 13.89
N ASP A 965 -13.03 -19.77 14.85
CA ASP A 965 -12.24 -20.98 14.68
C ASP A 965 -12.18 -21.79 15.98
N ALA A 966 -12.79 -22.98 15.93
CA ALA A 966 -12.83 -23.92 17.04
C ALA A 966 -11.64 -24.89 17.06
N THR A 967 -10.85 -24.93 15.98
CA THR A 967 -9.68 -25.79 15.88
C THR A 967 -8.58 -25.23 16.77
N PRO A 968 -7.91 -26.03 17.62
CA PRO A 968 -6.82 -25.55 18.44
C PRO A 968 -5.74 -24.82 17.61
N VAL A 969 -5.51 -23.54 17.94
CA VAL A 969 -4.50 -22.71 17.29
C VAL A 969 -3.21 -22.77 18.12
N SER A 970 -2.09 -23.03 17.45
CA SER A 970 -0.75 -23.05 18.05
C SER A 970 -0.04 -21.71 17.90
N ARG A 971 -0.19 -21.04 16.75
CA ARG A 971 0.51 -19.78 16.44
C ARG A 971 -0.32 -18.93 15.47
N ILE A 972 -0.21 -17.60 15.62
CA ILE A 972 -0.69 -16.64 14.62
C ILE A 972 0.40 -15.64 14.33
N TRP A 973 0.61 -15.35 13.05
CA TRP A 973 1.49 -14.29 12.61
C TRP A 973 0.92 -13.59 11.39
N VAL A 974 1.39 -12.37 11.15
CA VAL A 974 0.94 -11.53 10.05
C VAL A 974 2.13 -11.06 9.23
N ALA A 975 1.95 -10.85 7.94
CA ALA A 975 2.96 -10.25 7.07
C ALA A 975 2.26 -9.37 6.03
N SER A 976 2.88 -8.24 5.68
CA SER A 976 2.32 -7.30 4.70
C SER A 976 3.43 -6.67 3.86
N PRO A 977 3.32 -6.59 2.53
CA PRO A 977 4.27 -5.82 1.74
C PRO A 977 4.19 -4.30 2.03
N ASP A 978 3.11 -3.83 2.64
CA ASP A 978 2.91 -2.43 3.01
C ASP A 978 3.64 -2.05 4.31
N CYS A 979 4.11 -3.05 5.08
CA CYS A 979 4.70 -2.84 6.39
C CYS A 979 5.94 -3.71 6.59
N PHE A 980 7.03 -3.13 7.13
CA PHE A 980 8.30 -3.85 7.39
C PHE A 980 8.85 -4.61 6.16
N GLY A 981 8.53 -4.16 4.95
CA GLY A 981 8.93 -4.80 3.69
C GLY A 981 8.49 -6.27 3.59
N GLY A 982 7.42 -6.68 4.27
CA GLY A 982 6.96 -8.06 4.27
C GLY A 982 7.51 -8.95 5.38
N ALA A 983 8.36 -8.44 6.29
CA ALA A 983 8.84 -9.25 7.41
C ALA A 983 7.66 -9.73 8.29
N PRO A 984 7.64 -11.01 8.70
CA PRO A 984 6.52 -11.56 9.46
C PRO A 984 6.56 -11.06 10.92
N GLN A 985 5.37 -10.86 11.49
CA GLN A 985 5.18 -10.43 12.87
C GLN A 985 4.27 -11.41 13.59
N GLU A 986 4.78 -12.01 14.66
CA GLU A 986 3.97 -12.86 15.52
C GLU A 986 2.96 -12.01 16.30
N VAL A 987 1.71 -12.47 16.37
CA VAL A 987 0.65 -11.78 17.11
C VAL A 987 0.15 -12.65 18.24
N VAL A 988 -0.03 -12.03 19.40
CA VAL A 988 -0.60 -12.68 20.57
C VAL A 988 -2.10 -12.84 20.36
N PHE A 989 -2.62 -14.03 20.63
CA PHE A 989 -4.04 -14.33 20.49
C PHE A 989 -4.60 -15.03 21.74
N LYS A 990 -5.93 -14.96 21.88
CA LYS A 990 -6.70 -15.73 22.87
C LYS A 990 -7.72 -16.58 22.14
N GLN A 991 -7.83 -17.85 22.49
CA GLN A 991 -8.85 -18.74 21.95
C GLN A 991 -9.79 -19.22 23.05
N ASN A 992 -11.07 -18.88 22.97
CA ASN A 992 -12.10 -19.28 23.93
C ASN A 992 -13.43 -19.48 23.20
N ASN A 993 -14.21 -20.50 23.59
CA ASN A 993 -15.56 -20.75 23.07
C ASN A 993 -15.65 -20.77 21.52
N GLY A 994 -14.67 -21.40 20.86
CA GLY A 994 -14.64 -21.50 19.40
C GLY A 994 -14.29 -20.20 18.66
N LYS A 995 -13.79 -19.18 19.37
CA LYS A 995 -13.36 -17.90 18.79
C LYS A 995 -11.91 -17.61 19.13
N VAL A 996 -11.18 -17.08 18.16
CA VAL A 996 -9.80 -16.63 18.25
C VAL A 996 -9.78 -15.10 18.18
N THR A 997 -9.21 -14.43 19.18
CA THR A 997 -9.14 -12.97 19.26
C THR A 997 -7.70 -12.51 19.28
N PHE A 998 -7.34 -11.56 18.41
CA PHE A 998 -6.03 -10.93 18.38
C PHE A 998 -6.13 -9.48 17.86
N THR A 999 -5.04 -8.73 17.93
CA THR A 999 -4.96 -7.37 17.37
C THR A 999 -4.17 -7.41 16.07
N LEU A 1000 -4.77 -6.99 14.97
CA LEU A 1000 -4.11 -6.78 13.69
C LEU A 1000 -3.31 -5.48 13.74
N PRO A 1001 -1.97 -5.50 13.57
CA PRO A 1001 -1.13 -4.30 13.69
C PRO A 1001 -1.49 -3.22 12.67
N SER A 1002 -1.60 -3.59 11.40
CA SER A 1002 -1.91 -2.68 10.30
C SER A 1002 -2.54 -3.41 9.12
N LEU A 1003 -3.35 -2.68 8.34
CA LEU A 1003 -3.82 -3.05 7.01
C LEU A 1003 -3.91 -1.78 6.16
N GLU A 1004 -3.04 -1.64 5.17
CA GLU A 1004 -3.07 -0.55 4.18
C GLU A 1004 -3.73 -1.02 2.88
N TYR A 1005 -3.06 -1.82 2.06
CA TYR A 1005 -3.65 -2.47 0.88
C TYR A 1005 -3.90 -3.96 1.15
N TRP A 1006 -2.91 -4.64 1.73
CA TRP A 1006 -2.90 -6.09 1.87
C TRP A 1006 -2.16 -6.53 3.13
N THR A 1007 -2.76 -7.43 3.90
CA THR A 1007 -2.07 -8.15 4.98
C THR A 1007 -2.45 -9.61 4.96
N MET A 1008 -1.45 -10.50 4.92
CA MET A 1008 -1.63 -11.93 5.10
C MET A 1008 -1.62 -12.24 6.60
N VAL A 1009 -2.66 -12.90 7.10
CA VAL A 1009 -2.72 -13.50 8.44
C VAL A 1009 -2.56 -15.00 8.28
N VAL A 1010 -1.63 -15.60 9.00
CA VAL A 1010 -1.40 -17.05 9.00
C VAL A 1010 -1.77 -17.61 10.36
N VAL A 1011 -2.67 -18.59 10.35
CA VAL A 1011 -3.12 -19.34 11.52
C VAL A 1011 -2.60 -20.76 11.40
N GLU A 1012 -1.71 -21.14 12.32
CA GLU A 1012 -1.18 -22.49 12.43
C GLU A 1012 -1.98 -23.25 13.49
N HIS A 1013 -2.51 -24.40 13.12
CA HIS A 1013 -3.29 -25.27 14.00
C HIS A 1013 -2.43 -26.37 14.59
N GLY A 1014 -2.82 -26.87 15.75
CA GLY A 1014 -2.15 -27.97 16.42
C GLY A 1014 -2.39 -27.95 17.92
N ASN A 1015 -1.81 -28.94 18.61
CA ASN A 1015 -1.83 -28.93 20.07
C ASN A 1015 -1.26 -27.61 20.56
N LYS A 1016 -2.00 -26.95 21.45
CA LYS A 1016 -1.60 -25.70 22.08
C LYS A 1016 -0.20 -25.89 22.63
N VAL A 1017 0.80 -25.39 21.93
CA VAL A 1017 2.07 -25.05 22.58
C VAL A 1017 1.66 -23.90 23.46
N ASP A 1018 1.61 -24.15 24.75
CA ASP A 1018 1.18 -23.14 25.70
C ASP A 1018 2.24 -22.04 25.73
N ASN A 1019 2.12 -21.10 24.80
CA ASN A 1019 2.80 -19.82 24.86
C ASN A 1019 2.26 -18.94 26.00
N SER A 1020 1.47 -19.49 26.95
CA SER A 1020 1.36 -18.86 28.28
C SER A 1020 2.72 -18.78 29.00
N ALA A 1021 3.77 -19.44 28.50
CA ALA A 1021 5.16 -19.19 28.89
C ALA A 1021 5.80 -17.94 28.27
N SER A 1022 5.20 -17.32 27.23
CA SER A 1022 5.71 -16.11 26.56
C SER A 1022 5.08 -14.81 27.06
N GLU A 1023 4.36 -14.83 28.18
CA GLU A 1023 4.03 -13.59 28.88
C GLU A 1023 5.33 -12.99 29.43
N VAL A 1024 5.90 -12.01 28.76
CA VAL A 1024 6.96 -11.18 29.34
C VAL A 1024 6.31 -10.25 30.35
N ARG A 1025 6.50 -10.50 31.65
CA ARG A 1025 6.11 -9.53 32.69
C ARG A 1025 7.07 -8.37 32.69
N ASN A 1026 6.57 -7.23 32.24
CA ASN A 1026 7.32 -5.98 32.22
C ASN A 1026 7.14 -5.27 33.55
N TYR A 1027 8.23 -4.76 34.13
CA TYR A 1027 8.21 -3.93 35.32
C TYR A 1027 8.83 -2.60 34.98
N VAL A 1028 8.12 -1.50 35.19
CA VAL A 1028 8.62 -0.17 34.85
C VAL A 1028 9.07 0.55 36.12
N LEU A 1029 10.15 1.33 36.03
CA LEU A 1029 10.66 2.07 37.16
C LEU A 1029 9.60 3.11 37.60
N ARG A 1030 9.15 2.96 38.84
CA ARG A 1030 8.17 3.80 39.50
C ARG A 1030 8.69 4.13 40.90
N GLY A 1031 9.23 5.33 41.03
CA GLY A 1031 9.87 5.81 42.26
C GLY A 1031 11.10 5.01 42.64
N GLU A 1032 11.07 4.34 43.79
CA GLU A 1032 12.21 3.55 44.32
C GLU A 1032 12.07 2.05 44.02
N SER A 1033 11.22 1.66 43.07
CA SER A 1033 10.96 0.25 42.73
C SER A 1033 10.56 0.08 41.27
N PHE A 1034 10.82 -1.09 40.69
CA PHE A 1034 10.24 -1.51 39.43
C PHE A 1034 8.91 -2.19 39.69
N GLN A 1035 7.83 -1.66 39.13
CA GLN A 1035 6.46 -2.15 39.33
C GLN A 1035 5.92 -2.80 38.07
N GLU A 1036 5.19 -3.90 38.22
CA GLU A 1036 4.62 -4.66 37.10
C GLU A 1036 3.66 -3.80 36.25
N ALA A 1037 3.82 -3.84 34.93
CA ALA A 1037 3.04 -3.08 33.96
C ALA A 1037 1.66 -3.73 33.75
N SER A 1038 0.60 -2.94 33.85
CA SER A 1038 -0.79 -3.42 33.87
C SER A 1038 -1.27 -4.13 32.59
N ASN A 1039 -0.54 -4.05 31.47
CA ASN A 1039 -0.89 -4.67 30.18
C ASN A 1039 0.32 -5.29 29.44
N ASN A 1040 1.43 -5.57 30.12
CA ASN A 1040 2.71 -5.97 29.48
C ASN A 1040 3.23 -5.03 28.37
N THR A 1041 2.69 -3.82 28.23
CA THR A 1041 3.23 -2.79 27.35
C THR A 1041 4.29 -1.98 28.07
N VAL A 1042 5.45 -1.83 27.45
CA VAL A 1042 6.50 -0.92 27.89
C VAL A 1042 6.29 0.43 27.19
N PRO A 1043 6.01 1.52 27.92
CA PRO A 1043 5.95 2.84 27.30
C PRO A 1043 7.31 3.20 26.71
N ALA A 1044 7.34 3.65 25.45
CA ALA A 1044 8.58 4.04 24.78
C ALA A 1044 9.32 5.10 25.62
N GLY A 1045 10.60 4.85 25.94
CA GLY A 1045 11.48 5.80 26.63
C GLY A 1045 11.46 5.78 28.17
N GLU A 1046 10.77 4.83 28.81
CA GLU A 1046 10.85 4.61 30.27
C GLU A 1046 11.92 3.56 30.64
N ALA A 1047 12.43 3.57 31.88
CA ALA A 1047 13.32 2.51 32.36
C ALA A 1047 12.49 1.30 32.84
N TYR A 1048 12.77 0.09 32.35
CA TYR A 1048 11.98 -1.11 32.65
C TYR A 1048 12.85 -2.37 32.79
N LEU A 1049 12.30 -3.40 33.42
CA LEU A 1049 12.80 -4.78 33.53
C LEU A 1049 11.78 -5.71 32.87
N SER A 1050 12.22 -6.76 32.20
CA SER A 1050 11.35 -7.73 31.50
C SER A 1050 11.69 -9.14 31.96
N PHE A 1051 10.71 -9.88 32.45
CA PHE A 1051 10.90 -11.26 32.91
C PHE A 1051 10.02 -12.23 32.14
N PRO A 1052 10.51 -13.43 31.78
CA PRO A 1052 9.65 -14.52 31.30
C PRO A 1052 8.57 -14.87 32.34
N ALA A 1053 7.36 -15.23 31.91
CA ALA A 1053 6.22 -15.51 32.80
C ALA A 1053 6.46 -16.62 33.81
N THR A 1054 7.35 -17.56 33.49
CA THR A 1054 7.80 -18.62 34.38
C THR A 1054 8.52 -18.08 35.63
N ILE A 1055 9.26 -16.98 35.50
CA ILE A 1055 9.93 -16.27 36.61
C ILE A 1055 9.00 -15.21 37.20
N GLY A 1056 8.29 -14.46 36.35
CA GLY A 1056 7.41 -13.37 36.75
C GLY A 1056 6.25 -13.79 37.67
N LYS A 1057 5.80 -15.04 37.63
CA LYS A 1057 4.82 -15.60 38.59
C LYS A 1057 5.37 -15.74 40.02
N THR A 1058 6.69 -15.75 40.20
CA THR A 1058 7.36 -15.86 41.51
C THR A 1058 7.87 -14.52 42.03
N LEU A 1059 7.93 -13.50 41.17
CA LEU A 1059 8.37 -12.14 41.53
C LEU A 1059 7.22 -11.37 42.17
N GLN A 1060 7.55 -10.57 43.19
CA GLN A 1060 6.58 -9.66 43.79
C GLN A 1060 6.16 -8.60 42.75
N PRO A 1061 4.91 -8.09 42.80
CA PRO A 1061 4.43 -7.03 41.90
C PRO A 1061 5.26 -5.73 41.94
N SER A 1062 6.10 -5.57 42.96
CA SER A 1062 7.03 -4.47 43.14
C SER A 1062 8.41 -5.00 43.52
N LEU A 1063 9.45 -4.59 42.78
CA LEU A 1063 10.84 -4.97 42.97
C LEU A 1063 11.64 -3.74 43.43
N PRO A 1064 12.26 -3.74 44.62
CA PRO A 1064 12.98 -2.56 45.11
C PRO A 1064 14.18 -2.20 44.23
N LEU A 1065 14.35 -0.91 43.94
CA LEU A 1065 15.52 -0.36 43.28
C LEU A 1065 16.65 -0.25 44.30
N VAL A 1066 17.64 -1.15 44.23
CA VAL A 1066 18.86 -1.05 45.04
C VAL A 1066 19.94 -0.36 44.19
N PRO A 1067 20.38 0.87 44.54
CA PRO A 1067 21.48 1.52 43.83
C PRO A 1067 22.77 0.71 44.10
N VAL A 1068 23.22 -0.04 43.10
CA VAL A 1068 24.43 -0.85 43.20
C VAL A 1068 25.64 0.07 43.00
N THR A 1069 26.16 0.64 44.08
CA THR A 1069 27.59 1.04 44.13
C THR A 1069 28.49 -0.11 44.62
N ALA A 1070 27.91 -1.24 45.04
CA ALA A 1070 28.63 -2.48 45.37
C ALA A 1070 27.79 -3.68 44.91
N GLY A 1071 28.39 -4.57 44.10
CA GLY A 1071 27.74 -5.67 43.37
C GLY A 1071 26.82 -6.57 44.20
N ILE A 1072 25.90 -7.26 43.52
CA ILE A 1072 25.03 -8.29 44.11
C ILE A 1072 25.92 -9.45 44.60
N THR A 1073 26.00 -9.66 45.90
CA THR A 1073 26.98 -10.56 46.56
C THR A 1073 26.48 -11.99 46.81
N ASN A 1074 25.22 -12.33 46.54
CA ASN A 1074 24.61 -13.61 46.92
C ASN A 1074 24.15 -14.45 45.72
N VAL A 1075 25.08 -14.76 44.81
CA VAL A 1075 24.89 -15.82 43.80
C VAL A 1075 25.77 -16.99 44.21
N ILE A 1076 25.15 -18.08 44.67
CA ILE A 1076 25.86 -19.31 45.03
C ILE A 1076 25.73 -20.30 43.88
N ASP A 1077 26.86 -20.68 43.31
CA ASP A 1077 27.00 -21.75 42.32
C ASP A 1077 27.10 -23.09 43.06
N ASN A 1078 26.05 -23.91 42.96
CA ASN A 1078 25.99 -25.22 43.61
C ASN A 1078 26.39 -26.29 42.59
N GLY A 1079 27.69 -26.43 42.37
CA GLY A 1079 28.32 -27.26 41.33
C GLY A 1079 28.14 -28.78 41.42
N ARG A 1080 26.97 -29.28 41.85
CA ARG A 1080 26.55 -30.69 41.74
C ARG A 1080 25.11 -30.90 41.26
N ASP A 1081 24.24 -29.89 41.31
CA ASP A 1081 22.80 -30.08 41.08
C ASP A 1081 22.19 -29.20 39.95
N ASP A 1082 23.00 -28.60 39.08
CA ASP A 1082 22.54 -27.91 37.84
C ASP A 1082 21.52 -26.75 38.05
N TYR A 1083 21.66 -25.94 39.10
CA TYR A 1083 20.88 -24.70 39.32
C TYR A 1083 21.65 -23.59 40.07
N TYR A 1084 21.18 -22.33 39.94
CA TYR A 1084 21.66 -21.18 40.73
C TYR A 1084 20.65 -20.79 41.82
N THR A 1085 21.15 -20.23 42.93
CA THR A 1085 20.30 -19.68 43.99
C THR A 1085 20.51 -18.17 44.09
N VAL A 1086 19.46 -17.40 43.81
CA VAL A 1086 19.41 -15.94 44.08
C VAL A 1086 18.40 -15.71 45.18
N SER A 1087 18.85 -15.24 46.34
CA SER A 1087 17.99 -14.96 47.51
C SER A 1087 17.05 -16.12 47.92
N GLY A 1088 17.52 -17.37 47.79
CA GLY A 1088 16.77 -18.55 48.23
C GLY A 1088 15.80 -19.16 47.20
N ILE A 1089 15.73 -18.63 45.97
CA ILE A 1089 14.91 -19.18 44.89
C ILE A 1089 15.76 -20.11 44.03
N LYS A 1090 15.31 -21.36 43.86
CA LYS A 1090 15.91 -22.39 43.00
C LYS A 1090 15.53 -22.12 41.54
N VAL A 1091 16.53 -21.95 40.66
CA VAL A 1091 16.31 -21.72 39.22
C VAL A 1091 17.07 -22.77 38.40
N ASP A 1092 16.36 -23.78 37.90
CA ASP A 1092 16.90 -24.78 36.98
C ASP A 1092 17.21 -24.13 35.61
N HIS A 1093 18.28 -24.57 34.94
CA HIS A 1093 18.85 -24.00 33.70
C HIS A 1093 17.90 -23.10 32.87
N PRO A 1094 18.20 -21.80 32.71
CA PRO A 1094 17.44 -20.93 31.82
C PRO A 1094 17.76 -21.22 30.35
N VAL A 1095 16.73 -21.49 29.55
CA VAL A 1095 16.79 -21.32 28.09
C VAL A 1095 16.90 -19.81 27.82
N LYS A 1096 18.12 -19.35 27.53
CA LYS A 1096 18.52 -18.01 27.05
C LYS A 1096 17.55 -16.84 27.33
N GLY A 1097 17.88 -16.06 28.37
CA GLY A 1097 17.71 -14.60 28.34
C GLY A 1097 16.79 -13.98 29.39
N ILE A 1098 17.33 -13.73 30.59
CA ILE A 1098 16.93 -12.56 31.37
C ILE A 1098 17.72 -11.38 30.78
N TYR A 1099 17.07 -10.35 30.26
CA TYR A 1099 17.75 -9.17 29.70
C TYR A 1099 17.41 -7.91 30.50
N ILE A 1100 18.43 -7.31 31.10
CA ILE A 1100 18.49 -5.88 31.40
C ILE A 1100 19.58 -5.31 30.48
N HIS A 1101 19.19 -4.32 29.69
CA HIS A 1101 20.00 -3.70 28.65
C HIS A 1101 21.38 -3.20 29.15
N LYS A 1102 22.46 -3.86 28.75
CA LYS A 1102 23.39 -3.47 27.67
C LYS A 1102 24.38 -4.61 27.43
N GLY A 1103 24.76 -4.86 26.19
CA GLY A 1103 25.71 -5.92 25.87
C GLY A 1103 26.58 -5.57 24.68
N LYS A 1104 27.79 -5.08 24.94
CA LYS A 1104 28.92 -5.34 24.06
C LYS A 1104 29.31 -6.81 24.21
N LYS A 1105 29.42 -7.55 23.09
CA LYS A 1105 30.10 -8.84 23.05
C LYS A 1105 31.62 -8.61 23.17
N LEU A 1106 32.23 -8.97 24.30
CA LEU A 1106 33.68 -9.19 24.37
C LEU A 1106 33.92 -10.67 24.04
N VAL A 1107 34.75 -10.97 23.03
CA VAL A 1107 35.20 -12.34 22.76
C VAL A 1107 36.69 -12.48 23.03
N LYS A 1108 37.04 -13.67 23.54
CA LYS A 1108 38.34 -14.35 23.73
C LYS A 1108 39.02 -14.04 25.07
N LYS A 1109 39.28 -15.02 25.92
CA LYS A 1109 39.83 -16.37 25.66
C LYS A 1109 39.09 -17.45 26.44
#